data_AF-A0A660XQX6-F1
#
_entry.id   AF-A0A660XQX6-F1
#
_cell.length_a   1.000
_cell.length_b   1.000
_cell.length_c   1.000
_cell.angle_alpha   90.00
_cell.angle_beta   90.00
_cell.angle_gamma   90.00
#
_symmetry.space_group_name_H-M   'P 1'
#
loop_
_entity.id
_entity.type
_entity.pdbx_description
1 polymer ?
#
loop_
_entity_poly.entity_id
_entity_poly.type
_entity_poly.pdbx_seq_one_letter_code
_entity_poly.pdbx_strand_id
1 'polypeptide(L)'
;MRYSGDSNSIGQFGNILIRNVVTGAVRIVSSIIRNERAFYNNYTDYGIYASNSRVVVSDTLFANNGDSSADYGFYSTGNSTVTLVHSIFQSNKGYPVRMPAAALSALRDNVFIANGYDRVRLYGDATLSAGAELYPWKGLDGYEFEDSLTVPQGVTLTVKPGMSLYWYSGKGLTVHGNLYAVGTVENPITFTSYADSGAGQWNGITFGDGRGRLEHAIVRYANYGLTSDGGNLDLRYTAVVNNRYGIHLTGERGDFFAAGCDISGNTSYYNSYGLRNDTAEKVDARFNWWGNATGPRHVDNPDGQGDWIYGDVIFDPWLEMEVQDLNVHNRTPADNSILTYSPASHTYTRHYPNGTKIHFNPDGTHDYTQDAVGNKTVYTYNGDGTVASVALVLPGESTPRWTWTFSYSDGHLVSITDPAGRVTTFQIDEHGDLTAVTFPDGATRAFAYDAEHRMTHNEDGRGNLTTYIYDEYGSVRRSQLPARPVYDPETDTYTTVQPTFVYTPSQVAYQLVNDLTPGDVDSPTVPLIASDELVDAIAFGRGGYSGHSNQWGSMDDVTDALGRTTVYEHDDANRITRAIWPDGRCLEYTYDSQGNRLTESRMGAAQCALDPADRDPSQVQTWQYTYEPRFNRVKSKTDPLGYTTVYTYDHEIGQGERGLPVVVQYPPVEDESGDIVTPTVTYEYNAYGKVVRETDVMGVVTCYTYTQGTAEEATDGTFAPGVTPVPGLLTKVVRDCGGLDQTTTYRLFDAAGNPQSITGFGAESAGCPSCSVGQRATAVHETRLAYDGLNRVISRTNAAGVTTIFEYDGDGNLTRKVEDYGGRNVETVYVYDAAGNLLSERTDDGSLSIQKSYAYDINGKRVREQDGAGNVTRYIYDAADQLVNIIWPDGGVITRTYNLAGRLETETDAEGHVTRYVYDDFGRKVRVVQDEGGLNLTTVYTYDLDNRLIATQDAAGVVTRYEYDSWGRRIAEGRVVDGQVLTVTATYDLAGQVVSQTDERGSITTHEYDALGREVRTVQDVGGLNLTTVYTYDLYNNLIEMRDPRSTVTAYEYDDLNRLIRETRDVGGLNLVTAYEYDALGNQTAITMPDGIVKRTEYNGFGLPVRVIEDAGGLGYVTTYEYGGELQPVRVTDANGNVTRYTYTPLGRV
;
A
#
# COMPACT_ATOMS: atom_id res chain seq x y z
N MET A 1 47.19 -2.05 10.44
CA MET A 1 48.50 -2.67 10.80
C MET A 1 48.88 -2.21 12.20
N ARG A 2 48.98 -3.12 13.19
CA ARG A 2 49.62 -2.80 14.50
C ARG A 2 51.10 -3.16 14.39
N TYR A 3 51.98 -2.21 14.67
CA TYR A 3 53.39 -2.52 14.93
C TYR A 3 53.62 -2.42 16.44
N SER A 4 53.73 -3.56 17.10
CA SER A 4 54.16 -3.67 18.50
C SER A 4 55.61 -4.16 18.52
N GLY A 5 56.52 -3.35 19.04
CA GLY A 5 57.89 -3.75 19.30
C GLY A 5 58.35 -3.18 20.64
N ASP A 6 58.49 -4.05 21.64
CA ASP A 6 58.91 -3.71 23.00
C ASP A 6 60.43 -3.45 23.11
N SER A 7 60.74 -2.53 24.03
CA SER A 7 61.96 -2.42 24.86
C SER A 7 63.27 -1.85 24.27
N ASN A 8 63.67 -0.72 24.86
CA ASN A 8 65.00 -0.35 25.36
C ASN A 8 66.25 -0.82 24.58
N SER A 9 66.82 0.03 23.72
CA SER A 9 68.12 0.70 23.95
C SER A 9 68.62 1.45 22.71
N ILE A 10 68.84 2.76 22.91
CA ILE A 10 69.91 3.66 22.40
C ILE A 10 70.49 3.40 21.00
N GLY A 11 70.37 4.43 20.15
CA GLY A 11 71.35 4.70 19.09
C GLY A 11 70.83 5.66 18.03
N GLN A 12 71.20 6.94 18.11
CA GLN A 12 71.06 7.88 17.00
C GLN A 12 71.77 7.31 15.74
N PHE A 13 70.98 6.92 14.75
CA PHE A 13 71.32 7.05 13.35
C PHE A 13 70.09 7.57 12.61
N GLY A 14 70.28 8.68 11.91
CA GLY A 14 69.21 9.46 11.28
C GLY A 14 68.50 8.76 10.13
N ASN A 15 67.38 9.38 9.76
CA ASN A 15 66.66 9.21 8.50
C ASN A 15 65.93 7.86 8.28
N ILE A 16 65.12 7.41 9.24
CA ILE A 16 64.04 6.45 8.95
C ILE A 16 62.70 7.14 9.19
N LEU A 17 62.13 7.64 8.10
CA LEU A 17 60.78 8.16 8.02
C LEU A 17 59.86 6.95 7.72
N ILE A 18 59.12 6.45 8.71
CA ILE A 18 58.08 5.44 8.46
C ILE A 18 56.87 6.17 7.88
N ARG A 19 56.88 6.40 6.56
CA ARG A 19 55.67 6.79 5.83
C ARG A 19 54.91 5.50 5.51
N ASN A 20 53.64 5.40 5.87
CA ASN A 20 52.72 4.43 5.27
C ASN A 20 52.44 4.87 3.82
N VAL A 21 53.44 4.76 2.94
CA VAL A 21 53.31 5.05 1.52
C VAL A 21 52.64 3.86 0.87
N VAL A 22 51.42 4.09 0.40
CA VAL A 22 50.72 3.13 -0.43
C VAL A 22 51.00 3.45 -1.90
N THR A 23 51.47 2.44 -2.64
CA THR A 23 51.60 2.46 -4.11
C THR A 23 50.80 1.30 -4.70
N GLY A 24 49.80 1.56 -5.55
CA GLY A 24 48.99 0.54 -6.20
C GLY A 24 47.50 0.54 -5.78
N ALA A 25 46.81 -0.60 -5.92
CA ALA A 25 45.42 -0.76 -5.49
C ALA A 25 45.36 -1.33 -4.06
N VAL A 26 44.76 -0.60 -3.12
CA VAL A 26 44.71 -0.97 -1.70
C VAL A 26 43.32 -0.78 -1.12
N ARG A 27 42.91 -1.75 -0.29
CA ARG A 27 41.65 -1.75 0.45
C ARG A 27 41.91 -1.83 1.95
N ILE A 28 41.33 -0.93 2.71
CA ILE A 28 41.47 -0.82 4.18
C ILE A 28 40.08 -0.88 4.78
N VAL A 29 39.84 -1.81 5.70
CA VAL A 29 38.52 -2.07 6.30
C VAL A 29 38.70 -2.31 7.79
N SER A 30 37.76 -1.85 8.63
CA SER A 30 37.68 -2.14 10.07
C SER A 30 39.00 -1.93 10.82
N SER A 31 39.69 -0.82 10.51
CA SER A 31 41.05 -0.56 10.97
C SER A 31 41.13 0.65 11.90
N ILE A 32 42.21 0.72 12.69
CA ILE A 32 42.56 1.92 13.47
C ILE A 32 43.91 2.43 12.97
N ILE A 33 43.95 3.71 12.56
CA ILE A 33 45.11 4.41 12.04
C ILE A 33 45.46 5.55 13.00
N ARG A 34 46.62 5.43 13.66
CA ARG A 34 47.19 6.42 14.58
C ARG A 34 48.68 6.55 14.33
N ASN A 35 49.21 7.77 14.39
CA ASN A 35 50.64 8.04 14.28
C ASN A 35 51.08 8.91 15.48
N GLU A 36 51.71 8.28 16.49
CA GLU A 36 51.96 8.88 17.81
C GLU A 36 53.39 9.41 18.02
N ARG A 37 54.03 10.06 17.03
CA ARG A 37 55.38 10.62 17.23
C ARG A 37 55.46 12.13 17.04
N ALA A 38 55.83 12.83 18.12
CA ALA A 38 56.37 14.18 18.10
C ALA A 38 57.86 14.14 17.75
N PHE A 39 58.25 14.57 16.55
CA PHE A 39 59.65 14.88 16.23
C PHE A 39 59.71 16.15 15.37
N TYR A 40 60.05 17.26 16.03
CA TYR A 40 60.41 18.56 15.44
C TYR A 40 61.21 18.42 14.14
N ASN A 41 60.55 18.55 12.99
CA ASN A 41 61.09 18.98 11.71
C ASN A 41 59.91 19.34 10.79
N ASN A 42 59.99 20.50 10.11
CA ASN A 42 58.95 21.18 9.33
C ASN A 42 58.36 20.39 8.11
N TYR A 43 57.97 19.13 8.28
CA TYR A 43 57.34 18.31 7.24
C TYR A 43 55.93 17.94 7.66
N THR A 44 55.02 17.94 6.70
CA THR A 44 53.64 17.53 6.87
C THR A 44 53.55 16.04 7.22
N ASP A 45 52.90 15.72 8.34
CA ASP A 45 52.64 14.37 8.81
C ASP A 45 51.24 13.88 8.41
N TYR A 46 51.11 12.58 8.19
CA TYR A 46 49.88 11.97 7.68
C TYR A 46 49.60 10.62 8.36
N GLY A 47 48.32 10.29 8.61
CA GLY A 47 47.92 8.94 9.00
C GLY A 47 48.14 7.93 7.86
N ILE A 48 47.69 8.28 6.66
CA ILE A 48 47.98 7.56 5.40
C ILE A 48 48.41 8.54 4.32
N TYR A 49 49.44 8.17 3.55
CA TYR A 49 49.87 8.88 2.35
C TYR A 49 49.70 7.99 1.11
N ALA A 50 48.84 8.41 0.18
CA ALA A 50 48.56 7.71 -1.07
C ALA A 50 48.97 8.54 -2.29
N SER A 51 49.89 8.03 -3.12
CA SER A 51 50.31 8.72 -4.34
C SER A 51 50.09 7.85 -5.56
N ASN A 52 49.42 8.40 -6.58
CA ASN A 52 49.06 7.69 -7.83
C ASN A 52 48.46 6.29 -7.57
N SER A 53 47.56 6.18 -6.59
CA SER A 53 47.06 4.90 -6.07
C SER A 53 45.54 4.82 -6.09
N ARG A 54 44.99 3.60 -6.19
CA ARG A 54 43.56 3.33 -6.04
C ARG A 54 43.31 2.87 -4.62
N VAL A 55 42.62 3.67 -3.81
CA VAL A 55 42.44 3.43 -2.39
C VAL A 55 40.96 3.37 -2.04
N VAL A 56 40.54 2.28 -1.39
CA VAL A 56 39.20 2.12 -0.83
C VAL A 56 39.33 1.95 0.69
N VAL A 57 38.69 2.83 1.46
CA VAL A 57 38.67 2.76 2.93
C VAL A 57 37.22 2.65 3.40
N SER A 58 36.96 1.67 4.28
CA SER A 58 35.69 1.57 4.99
C SER A 58 35.87 1.26 6.47
N ASP A 59 34.89 1.66 7.30
CA ASP A 59 34.78 1.26 8.71
C ASP A 59 36.07 1.52 9.53
N THR A 60 36.81 2.59 9.19
CA THR A 60 38.16 2.83 9.70
C THR A 60 38.22 4.08 10.56
N LEU A 61 38.90 4.00 11.70
CA LEU A 61 39.16 5.12 12.60
C LEU A 61 40.53 5.74 12.33
N PHE A 62 40.56 6.99 11.89
CA PHE A 62 41.75 7.84 11.80
C PHE A 62 41.79 8.77 13.01
N ALA A 63 42.58 8.41 14.02
CA ALA A 63 42.63 9.14 15.28
C ALA A 63 44.01 9.69 15.61
N ASN A 64 44.07 10.94 16.11
CA ASN A 64 45.29 11.56 16.63
C ASN A 64 46.48 11.55 15.66
N ASN A 65 46.25 11.77 14.36
CA ASN A 65 47.34 11.85 13.38
C ASN A 65 47.87 13.29 13.24
N GLY A 66 49.20 13.41 13.15
CA GLY A 66 49.92 14.69 13.00
C GLY A 66 50.21 15.42 14.31
N ASP A 67 51.04 16.46 14.24
CA ASP A 67 51.39 17.37 15.33
C ASP A 67 51.18 18.87 14.97
N SER A 68 50.86 19.17 13.72
CA SER A 68 50.66 20.52 13.18
C SER A 68 49.33 20.69 12.45
N SER A 69 48.91 21.93 12.25
CA SER A 69 47.71 22.27 11.47
C SER A 69 47.84 21.97 9.97
N ALA A 70 49.06 21.67 9.49
CA ALA A 70 49.29 21.30 8.11
C ALA A 70 49.04 19.81 7.85
N ASP A 71 48.83 18.99 8.88
CA ASP A 71 48.84 17.53 8.80
C ASP A 71 47.49 16.92 8.43
N TYR A 72 47.45 15.62 8.13
CA TYR A 72 46.22 14.97 7.69
C TYR A 72 45.96 13.58 8.31
N GLY A 73 44.68 13.24 8.49
CA GLY A 73 44.26 11.86 8.73
C GLY A 73 44.55 10.99 7.49
N PHE A 74 44.02 11.40 6.34
CA PHE A 74 44.27 10.77 5.05
C PHE A 74 44.72 11.80 4.01
N TYR A 75 45.85 11.55 3.34
CA TYR A 75 46.42 12.46 2.35
C TYR A 75 46.70 11.74 1.03
N SER A 76 46.08 12.20 -0.06
CA SER A 76 46.42 11.71 -1.40
C SER A 76 47.05 12.77 -2.30
N THR A 77 47.83 12.31 -3.28
CA THR A 77 48.44 13.11 -4.35
C THR A 77 48.42 12.41 -5.70
N GLY A 78 48.67 13.18 -6.77
CA GLY A 78 48.73 12.66 -8.15
C GLY A 78 47.38 12.10 -8.62
N ASN A 79 47.40 11.19 -9.60
CA ASN A 79 46.21 10.60 -10.22
C ASN A 79 45.57 9.49 -9.36
N SER A 80 45.51 9.70 -8.04
CA SER A 80 44.90 8.74 -7.13
C SER A 80 43.38 8.68 -7.32
N THR A 81 42.79 7.50 -7.10
CA THR A 81 41.34 7.33 -6.98
C THR A 81 41.03 6.93 -5.55
N VAL A 82 40.10 7.61 -4.90
CA VAL A 82 39.84 7.48 -3.46
C VAL A 82 38.35 7.19 -3.24
N THR A 83 38.06 6.22 -2.38
CA THR A 83 36.70 5.93 -1.89
C THR A 83 36.77 5.82 -0.37
N LEU A 84 35.95 6.60 0.34
CA LEU A 84 35.93 6.70 1.80
C LEU A 84 34.49 6.56 2.30
N VAL A 85 34.20 5.47 3.01
CA VAL A 85 32.85 5.13 3.46
C VAL A 85 32.86 4.76 4.95
N HIS A 86 31.84 5.13 5.74
CA HIS A 86 31.67 4.68 7.13
C HIS A 86 32.91 4.85 8.04
N SER A 87 33.75 5.85 7.79
CA SER A 87 35.02 6.03 8.50
C SER A 87 34.97 7.24 9.44
N ILE A 88 35.70 7.16 10.55
CA ILE A 88 35.73 8.19 11.59
C ILE A 88 37.09 8.89 11.56
N PHE A 89 37.09 10.22 11.41
CA PHE A 89 38.26 11.08 11.49
C PHE A 89 38.19 11.91 12.77
N GLN A 90 38.99 11.56 13.76
CA GLN A 90 38.92 12.14 15.10
C GLN A 90 40.25 12.72 15.55
N SER A 91 40.24 13.94 16.09
CA SER A 91 41.39 14.55 16.76
C SER A 91 42.67 14.61 15.93
N ASN A 92 42.58 14.62 14.60
CA ASN A 92 43.74 14.83 13.72
C ASN A 92 44.17 16.30 13.82
N LYS A 93 45.48 16.60 13.87
CA LYS A 93 45.96 17.95 14.20
C LYS A 93 45.77 18.99 13.09
N GLY A 94 45.65 18.55 11.84
CA GLY A 94 45.24 19.39 10.72
C GLY A 94 43.92 18.92 10.14
N TYR A 95 43.90 18.57 8.85
CA TYR A 95 42.70 18.19 8.12
C TYR A 95 42.37 16.69 8.27
N PRO A 96 41.10 16.28 8.27
CA PRO A 96 40.75 14.87 8.26
C PRO A 96 41.16 14.19 6.96
N VAL A 97 40.89 14.83 5.81
CA VAL A 97 41.08 14.24 4.49
C VAL A 97 41.55 15.29 3.49
N ARG A 98 42.53 14.91 2.66
CA ARG A 98 42.82 15.53 1.37
C ARG A 98 42.73 14.51 0.24
N MET A 99 41.84 14.75 -0.72
CA MET A 99 41.53 13.80 -1.81
C MET A 99 41.32 14.53 -3.15
N PRO A 100 41.34 13.83 -4.32
CA PRO A 100 41.10 14.49 -5.59
C PRO A 100 39.63 14.93 -5.70
N ALA A 101 39.36 16.09 -6.29
CA ALA A 101 37.99 16.59 -6.45
C ALA A 101 37.09 15.66 -7.30
N ALA A 102 37.67 14.81 -8.17
CA ALA A 102 36.92 13.78 -8.89
C ALA A 102 36.40 12.63 -8.00
N ALA A 103 36.90 12.49 -6.77
CA ALA A 103 36.49 11.46 -5.81
C ALA A 103 35.31 11.91 -4.92
N LEU A 104 34.74 13.10 -5.15
CA LEU A 104 33.69 13.70 -4.34
C LEU A 104 32.45 12.80 -4.19
N SER A 105 32.06 12.12 -5.26
CA SER A 105 30.92 11.18 -5.28
C SER A 105 31.15 9.90 -4.47
N ALA A 106 32.40 9.63 -4.08
CA ALA A 106 32.85 8.43 -3.37
C ALA A 106 33.15 8.67 -1.87
N LEU A 107 32.70 9.80 -1.31
CA LEU A 107 32.73 10.14 0.12
C LEU A 107 31.32 9.98 0.71
N ARG A 108 31.08 8.95 1.52
CA ARG A 108 29.76 8.62 2.08
C ARG A 108 29.83 8.24 3.57
N ASP A 109 28.90 8.74 4.38
CA ASP A 109 28.65 8.27 5.75
C ASP A 109 29.88 8.31 6.68
N ASN A 110 30.73 9.31 6.54
CA ASN A 110 31.90 9.50 7.39
C ASN A 110 31.57 10.44 8.56
N VAL A 111 32.34 10.34 9.65
CA VAL A 111 32.17 11.19 10.85
C VAL A 111 33.47 11.94 11.12
N PHE A 112 33.37 13.23 11.39
CA PHE A 112 34.51 14.12 11.63
C PHE A 112 34.36 14.70 13.04
N ILE A 113 35.37 14.55 13.90
CA ILE A 113 35.25 14.93 15.31
C ILE A 113 36.52 15.64 15.76
N ALA A 114 36.42 16.94 16.02
CA ALA A 114 37.45 17.74 16.69
C ALA A 114 38.82 17.68 15.99
N ASN A 115 38.85 17.71 14.65
CA ASN A 115 40.10 17.84 13.91
C ASN A 115 40.58 19.31 13.95
N GLY A 116 41.85 19.55 13.63
CA GLY A 116 42.41 20.90 13.58
C GLY A 116 41.69 21.80 12.56
N TYR A 117 41.23 21.19 11.48
CA TYR A 117 40.23 21.75 10.58
C TYR A 117 39.22 20.66 10.26
N ASP A 118 37.97 20.83 10.66
CA ASP A 118 36.88 19.92 10.30
C ASP A 118 36.39 20.21 8.86
N ARG A 119 37.31 20.14 7.89
CA ARG A 119 37.03 20.39 6.47
C ARG A 119 37.68 19.33 5.58
N VAL A 120 37.05 18.98 4.47
CA VAL A 120 37.65 18.09 3.47
C VAL A 120 38.34 18.91 2.39
N ARG A 121 39.64 18.66 2.18
CA ARG A 121 40.43 19.39 1.18
C ARG A 121 40.47 18.63 -0.15
N LEU A 122 40.27 19.35 -1.24
CA LEU A 122 40.09 18.82 -2.59
C LEU A 122 41.12 19.43 -3.53
N TYR A 123 41.82 18.58 -4.29
CA TYR A 123 42.86 19.01 -5.23
C TYR A 123 42.67 18.42 -6.63
N GLY A 124 43.37 19.02 -7.60
CA GLY A 124 43.31 18.68 -9.01
C GLY A 124 42.18 19.41 -9.72
N ASP A 125 42.49 20.08 -10.83
CA ASP A 125 41.46 20.63 -11.74
C ASP A 125 40.55 19.47 -12.17
N ALA A 126 39.32 19.46 -11.68
CA ALA A 126 38.43 18.32 -11.82
C ALA A 126 37.17 18.72 -12.59
N THR A 127 36.94 17.99 -13.68
CA THR A 127 35.60 17.84 -14.24
C THR A 127 34.94 16.69 -13.50
N LEU A 128 33.78 16.93 -12.88
CA LEU A 128 33.03 15.87 -12.22
C LEU A 128 32.71 14.75 -13.23
N SER A 129 33.05 13.51 -12.89
CA SER A 129 32.82 12.33 -13.74
C SER A 129 31.41 11.74 -13.58
N ALA A 130 30.70 12.10 -12.51
CA ALA A 130 29.32 11.70 -12.20
C ALA A 130 28.70 12.71 -11.22
N GLY A 131 27.39 12.61 -11.00
CA GLY A 131 26.69 13.45 -10.01
C GLY A 131 27.30 13.32 -8.62
N ALA A 132 27.38 14.44 -7.90
CA ALA A 132 27.98 14.49 -6.57
C ALA A 132 27.09 15.27 -5.61
N GLU A 133 27.08 14.84 -4.36
CA GLU A 133 26.31 15.46 -3.29
C GLU A 133 27.24 15.80 -2.12
N LEU A 134 27.21 17.05 -1.68
CA LEU A 134 27.98 17.55 -0.55
C LEU A 134 27.09 17.56 0.69
N TYR A 135 27.48 16.79 1.70
CA TYR A 135 26.74 16.61 2.95
C TYR A 135 27.46 17.28 4.13
N PRO A 136 26.72 17.89 5.08
CA PRO A 136 27.24 18.30 6.37
C PRO A 136 27.38 17.07 7.27
N TRP A 137 28.36 16.23 6.96
CA TRP A 137 28.67 15.05 7.78
C TRP A 137 28.86 15.47 9.24
N LYS A 138 28.52 14.59 10.20
CA LYS A 138 28.59 14.92 11.62
C LYS A 138 29.97 15.47 11.97
N GLY A 139 30.01 16.73 12.40
CA GLY A 139 31.20 17.51 12.73
C GLY A 139 32.09 17.94 11.56
N LEU A 140 31.54 18.06 10.33
CA LEU A 140 32.20 18.64 9.17
C LEU A 140 31.66 20.05 8.87
N ASP A 141 32.56 21.05 8.87
CA ASP A 141 32.24 22.46 8.65
C ASP A 141 32.23 22.85 7.17
N GLY A 142 32.92 22.11 6.29
CA GLY A 142 33.06 22.54 4.89
C GLY A 142 33.98 21.74 3.99
N TYR A 143 34.01 22.15 2.71
CA TYR A 143 34.95 21.65 1.70
C TYR A 143 35.88 22.76 1.23
N GLU A 144 37.18 22.48 1.15
CA GLU A 144 38.19 23.41 0.64
C GLU A 144 38.70 22.97 -0.73
N PHE A 145 38.67 23.86 -1.71
CA PHE A 145 39.08 23.61 -3.09
C PHE A 145 40.39 24.34 -3.39
N GLU A 146 41.46 23.57 -3.58
CA GLU A 146 42.78 24.10 -3.99
C GLU A 146 42.82 24.50 -5.47
N ASP A 147 41.95 23.88 -6.28
CA ASP A 147 41.86 24.00 -7.72
C ASP A 147 40.42 24.27 -8.17
N SER A 148 40.20 24.60 -9.44
CA SER A 148 38.87 24.90 -9.96
C SER A 148 38.04 23.62 -10.16
N LEU A 149 36.71 23.72 -10.02
CA LEU A 149 35.79 22.61 -10.28
C LEU A 149 34.90 22.92 -11.48
N THR A 150 34.74 21.92 -12.35
CA THR A 150 33.83 21.99 -13.49
C THR A 150 32.74 20.94 -13.35
N VAL A 151 31.47 21.37 -13.40
CA VAL A 151 30.30 20.50 -13.50
C VAL A 151 29.92 20.40 -14.99
N PRO A 152 30.19 19.28 -15.69
CA PRO A 152 29.91 19.16 -17.12
C PRO A 152 28.40 18.99 -17.40
N GLN A 153 27.99 19.16 -18.67
CA GLN A 153 26.61 18.88 -19.10
C GLN A 153 26.14 17.48 -18.67
N GLY A 154 24.88 17.38 -18.26
CA GLY A 154 24.26 16.12 -17.80
C GLY A 154 24.67 15.68 -16.38
N VAL A 155 25.61 16.39 -15.73
CA VAL A 155 26.02 16.12 -14.34
C VAL A 155 25.37 17.14 -13.40
N THR A 156 24.97 16.67 -12.23
CA THR A 156 24.36 17.51 -11.18
C THR A 156 25.26 17.53 -9.94
N LEU A 157 25.60 18.72 -9.47
CA LEU A 157 26.21 18.95 -8.16
C LEU A 157 25.13 19.45 -7.19
N THR A 158 24.89 18.70 -6.13
CA THR A 158 23.95 19.08 -5.06
C THR A 158 24.71 19.45 -3.81
N VAL A 159 24.42 20.62 -3.24
CA VAL A 159 24.96 21.07 -1.95
C VAL A 159 23.83 21.09 -0.93
N LYS A 160 23.97 20.31 0.14
CA LYS A 160 22.95 20.23 1.21
C LYS A 160 23.04 21.43 2.17
N PRO A 161 21.96 21.77 2.91
CA PRO A 161 21.93 22.89 3.84
C PRO A 161 23.08 22.89 4.87
N GLY A 162 23.50 24.08 5.31
CA GLY A 162 24.52 24.27 6.36
C GLY A 162 25.98 24.12 5.89
N MET A 163 26.21 23.83 4.61
CA MET A 163 27.55 23.61 4.07
C MET A 163 28.29 24.89 3.70
N SER A 164 29.60 24.94 4.00
CA SER A 164 30.51 25.99 3.50
C SER A 164 31.56 25.46 2.50
N LEU A 165 31.72 26.16 1.38
CA LEU A 165 32.67 25.84 0.30
C LEU A 165 33.69 26.98 0.18
N TYR A 166 34.97 26.64 0.33
CA TYR A 166 36.08 27.59 0.40
C TYR A 166 37.01 27.43 -0.81
N TRP A 167 37.33 28.53 -1.48
CA TRP A 167 38.12 28.52 -2.72
C TRP A 167 39.46 29.24 -2.60
N TYR A 168 40.53 28.63 -3.10
CA TYR A 168 41.84 29.26 -3.17
C TYR A 168 41.90 30.42 -4.18
N SER A 169 42.94 31.25 -4.02
CA SER A 169 43.14 32.44 -4.85
C SER A 169 43.11 32.14 -6.34
N GLY A 170 42.19 32.80 -7.06
CA GLY A 170 42.03 32.67 -8.50
C GLY A 170 41.38 31.36 -8.97
N LYS A 171 40.75 30.59 -8.07
CA LYS A 171 39.99 29.36 -8.39
C LYS A 171 38.49 29.62 -8.32
N GLY A 172 37.67 28.76 -8.93
CA GLY A 172 36.22 28.93 -8.90
C GLY A 172 35.46 27.72 -9.40
N LEU A 173 34.13 27.87 -9.45
CA LEU A 173 33.18 26.83 -9.86
C LEU A 173 32.61 27.17 -11.24
N THR A 174 32.77 26.28 -12.20
CA THR A 174 32.18 26.40 -13.54
C THR A 174 31.08 25.36 -13.72
N VAL A 175 29.88 25.78 -14.15
CA VAL A 175 28.70 24.93 -14.27
C VAL A 175 28.15 24.93 -15.71
N HIS A 176 28.33 23.80 -16.39
CA HIS A 176 27.70 23.46 -17.68
C HIS A 176 26.54 22.45 -17.52
N GLY A 177 26.49 21.74 -16.39
CA GLY A 177 25.39 20.85 -16.00
C GLY A 177 24.37 21.55 -15.09
N ASN A 178 24.08 20.96 -13.93
CA ASN A 178 23.20 21.55 -12.93
C ASN A 178 23.91 21.76 -11.59
N LEU A 179 23.66 22.90 -10.94
CA LEU A 179 24.00 23.15 -9.54
C LEU A 179 22.71 23.36 -8.74
N TYR A 180 22.47 22.50 -7.74
CA TYR A 180 21.40 22.66 -6.76
C TYR A 180 22.00 22.94 -5.38
N ALA A 181 21.97 24.20 -4.97
CA ALA A 181 22.40 24.63 -3.64
C ALA A 181 21.20 25.25 -2.91
N VAL A 182 20.38 24.39 -2.31
CA VAL A 182 19.14 24.76 -1.62
C VAL A 182 19.36 24.59 -0.11
N GLY A 183 19.62 25.70 0.57
CA GLY A 183 19.76 25.81 2.01
C GLY A 183 18.44 26.14 2.71
N THR A 184 18.51 26.41 4.01
CA THR A 184 17.38 26.94 4.81
C THR A 184 17.81 28.21 5.55
N VAL A 185 16.85 28.94 6.13
CA VAL A 185 17.14 30.15 6.93
C VAL A 185 18.09 29.84 8.10
N GLU A 186 17.88 28.72 8.79
CA GLU A 186 18.71 28.31 9.92
C GLU A 186 20.08 27.75 9.49
N ASN A 187 20.15 27.12 8.33
CA ASN A 187 21.35 26.45 7.82
C ASN A 187 21.66 26.88 6.37
N PRO A 188 22.17 28.12 6.17
CA PRO A 188 22.48 28.62 4.84
C PRO A 188 23.70 27.93 4.23
N ILE A 189 23.76 27.86 2.91
CA ILE A 189 24.93 27.37 2.17
C ILE A 189 25.87 28.53 1.87
N THR A 190 27.16 28.43 2.19
CA THR A 190 28.12 29.52 1.96
C THR A 190 29.17 29.16 0.91
N PHE A 191 29.37 30.01 -0.08
CA PHE A 191 30.47 29.97 -1.05
C PHE A 191 31.39 31.18 -0.82
N THR A 192 32.66 30.92 -0.52
CA THR A 192 33.58 31.98 -0.07
C THR A 192 35.04 31.72 -0.45
N SER A 193 35.90 32.72 -0.23
CA SER A 193 37.35 32.59 -0.38
C SER A 193 37.94 31.71 0.73
N TYR A 194 39.14 31.17 0.50
CA TYR A 194 39.86 30.34 1.48
C TYR A 194 40.00 31.01 2.86
N ALA A 195 40.28 32.32 2.86
CA ALA A 195 40.42 33.11 4.08
C ALA A 195 39.09 33.72 4.57
N ASP A 196 37.98 33.41 3.90
CA ASP A 196 36.65 33.97 4.13
C ASP A 196 36.68 35.50 4.34
N SER A 197 37.50 36.15 3.52
CA SER A 197 37.78 37.58 3.58
C SER A 197 38.40 38.07 2.28
N GLY A 198 38.31 39.39 2.06
CA GLY A 198 38.90 40.08 0.92
C GLY A 198 38.12 39.88 -0.39
N ALA A 199 37.51 40.95 -0.90
CA ALA A 199 36.84 40.91 -2.21
C ALA A 199 37.83 40.57 -3.34
N GLY A 200 37.43 39.70 -4.27
CA GLY A 200 38.26 39.29 -5.41
C GLY A 200 39.27 38.19 -5.15
N GLN A 201 39.16 37.47 -4.03
CA GLN A 201 40.11 36.42 -3.63
C GLN A 201 39.78 35.06 -4.26
N TRP A 202 38.72 34.91 -5.03
CA TRP A 202 38.43 33.73 -5.84
C TRP A 202 37.58 34.14 -7.06
N ASN A 203 37.39 33.27 -8.06
CA ASN A 203 36.76 33.66 -9.32
C ASN A 203 35.23 33.65 -9.28
N GLY A 204 34.60 33.09 -8.24
CA GLY A 204 33.16 32.98 -8.15
C GLY A 204 32.57 31.74 -8.79
N ILE A 205 31.26 31.80 -9.03
CA ILE A 205 30.50 30.76 -9.72
C ILE A 205 30.15 31.26 -11.13
N THR A 206 30.61 30.52 -12.13
CA THR A 206 30.31 30.80 -13.54
C THR A 206 29.36 29.74 -14.08
N PHE A 207 28.17 30.15 -14.47
CA PHE A 207 27.23 29.35 -15.24
C PHE A 207 27.51 29.57 -16.73
N GLY A 208 27.97 28.51 -17.41
CA GLY A 208 28.07 28.49 -18.86
C GLY A 208 26.67 28.33 -19.45
N ASP A 209 26.40 27.19 -20.07
CA ASP A 209 25.09 26.76 -20.61
C ASP A 209 24.26 25.93 -19.61
N GLY A 210 24.77 25.75 -18.39
CA GLY A 210 24.12 24.99 -17.32
C GLY A 210 23.00 25.73 -16.61
N ARG A 211 22.38 25.05 -15.63
CA ARG A 211 21.36 25.62 -14.74
C ARG A 211 21.86 25.72 -13.30
N GLY A 212 21.60 26.85 -12.65
CA GLY A 212 21.86 27.04 -11.22
C GLY A 212 20.58 27.35 -10.46
N ARG A 213 20.30 26.60 -9.39
CA ARG A 213 19.33 26.99 -8.36
C ARG A 213 20.06 27.21 -7.04
N LEU A 214 20.09 28.46 -6.59
CA LEU A 214 20.61 28.85 -5.28
C LEU A 214 19.45 29.36 -4.44
N GLU A 215 19.25 28.76 -3.27
CA GLU A 215 18.18 29.14 -2.35
C GLU A 215 18.73 29.19 -0.91
N HIS A 216 18.51 30.28 -0.18
CA HIS A 216 19.16 30.53 1.13
C HIS A 216 20.69 30.30 1.09
N ALA A 217 21.33 30.74 0.01
CA ALA A 217 22.77 30.65 -0.18
C ALA A 217 23.46 32.00 0.05
N ILE A 218 24.75 31.98 0.36
CA ILE A 218 25.60 33.17 0.55
C ILE A 218 26.81 33.02 -0.37
N VAL A 219 27.05 33.98 -1.25
CA VAL A 219 28.20 34.03 -2.16
C VAL A 219 28.99 35.31 -1.89
N ARG A 220 30.21 35.17 -1.36
CA ARG A 220 31.00 36.31 -0.90
C ARG A 220 32.49 36.25 -1.22
N TYR A 221 33.13 37.42 -1.21
CA TYR A 221 34.57 37.62 -1.40
C TYR A 221 35.13 37.15 -2.75
N ALA A 222 34.27 36.93 -3.73
CA ALA A 222 34.63 36.55 -5.10
C ALA A 222 35.06 37.76 -5.94
N ASN A 223 35.65 37.48 -7.10
CA ASN A 223 35.97 38.46 -8.14
C ASN A 223 34.67 38.87 -8.84
N TYR A 224 33.98 37.90 -9.43
CA TYR A 224 32.56 38.01 -9.75
C TYR A 224 31.83 37.08 -8.79
N GLY A 225 30.77 37.53 -8.10
CA GLY A 225 29.98 36.65 -7.24
C GLY A 225 29.37 35.53 -8.08
N LEU A 226 28.55 35.91 -9.05
CA LEU A 226 27.93 35.02 -10.02
C LEU A 226 28.14 35.58 -11.43
N THR A 227 28.51 34.71 -12.37
CA THR A 227 28.58 35.04 -13.79
C THR A 227 27.66 34.10 -14.56
N SER A 228 26.80 34.62 -15.44
CA SER A 228 26.04 33.81 -16.39
C SER A 228 26.42 34.15 -17.83
N ASP A 229 26.91 33.14 -18.55
CA ASP A 229 27.30 33.19 -19.97
C ASP A 229 26.31 32.37 -20.83
N GLY A 230 25.02 32.65 -20.68
CA GLY A 230 23.92 31.99 -21.41
C GLY A 230 23.19 30.88 -20.65
N GLY A 231 23.49 30.70 -19.36
CA GLY A 231 22.89 29.67 -18.50
C GLY A 231 21.72 30.19 -17.66
N ASN A 232 20.83 29.30 -17.23
CA ASN A 232 19.66 29.68 -16.43
C ASN A 232 20.04 29.79 -14.95
N LEU A 233 19.64 30.88 -14.30
CA LEU A 233 19.95 31.17 -12.91
C LEU A 233 18.66 31.48 -12.13
N ASP A 234 18.30 30.61 -11.18
CA ASP A 234 17.18 30.77 -10.24
C ASP A 234 17.75 31.04 -8.84
N LEU A 235 17.65 32.29 -8.39
CA LEU A 235 18.09 32.74 -7.06
C LEU A 235 16.89 33.00 -6.17
N ARG A 236 16.91 32.44 -4.95
CA ARG A 236 15.87 32.68 -3.94
C ARG A 236 16.51 32.94 -2.60
N TYR A 237 16.14 34.02 -1.92
CA TYR A 237 16.66 34.36 -0.59
C TYR A 237 18.19 34.26 -0.47
N THR A 238 18.90 34.59 -1.57
CA THR A 238 20.34 34.36 -1.71
C THR A 238 21.09 35.67 -1.55
N ALA A 239 22.17 35.67 -0.78
CA ALA A 239 23.01 36.82 -0.52
C ALA A 239 24.26 36.79 -1.43
N VAL A 240 24.39 37.71 -2.38
CA VAL A 240 25.59 37.91 -3.20
C VAL A 240 26.29 39.19 -2.73
N VAL A 241 27.14 39.04 -1.70
CA VAL A 241 27.61 40.16 -0.89
C VAL A 241 29.13 40.24 -0.80
N ASN A 242 29.70 41.43 -0.64
CA ASN A 242 31.14 41.64 -0.41
C ASN A 242 32.06 41.05 -1.51
N ASN A 243 31.58 40.92 -2.74
CA ASN A 243 32.38 40.52 -3.89
C ASN A 243 33.04 41.75 -4.55
N ARG A 244 34.00 41.56 -5.47
CA ARG A 244 34.54 42.68 -6.25
C ARG A 244 33.54 43.17 -7.30
N TYR A 245 32.75 42.25 -7.84
CA TYR A 245 31.58 42.47 -8.68
C TYR A 245 30.48 41.50 -8.23
N GLY A 246 29.21 41.95 -8.19
CA GLY A 246 28.08 41.11 -7.79
C GLY A 246 27.73 40.05 -8.84
N ILE A 247 26.66 40.28 -9.59
CA ILE A 247 26.19 39.40 -10.68
C ILE A 247 26.56 40.01 -12.04
N HIS A 248 27.16 39.21 -12.94
CA HIS A 248 27.52 39.61 -14.30
C HIS A 248 26.84 38.71 -15.33
N LEU A 249 26.08 39.30 -16.26
CA LEU A 249 25.39 38.61 -17.34
C LEU A 249 26.03 38.97 -18.69
N THR A 250 26.52 37.97 -19.43
CA THR A 250 27.33 38.17 -20.66
C THR A 250 26.85 37.45 -21.93
N GLY A 251 25.95 36.46 -21.84
CA GLY A 251 25.50 35.64 -23.00
C GLY A 251 24.05 35.86 -23.45
N GLU A 252 23.71 35.50 -24.69
CA GLU A 252 22.44 35.85 -25.38
C GLU A 252 21.21 34.95 -25.06
N ARG A 253 21.21 34.06 -24.04
CA ARG A 253 20.09 33.09 -23.92
C ARG A 253 19.85 32.32 -22.61
N GLY A 254 20.01 32.96 -21.44
CA GLY A 254 19.70 32.34 -20.13
C GLY A 254 18.52 33.02 -19.41
N ASP A 255 17.57 32.24 -18.87
CA ASP A 255 16.53 32.77 -17.98
C ASP A 255 17.15 33.15 -16.62
N PHE A 256 17.05 34.42 -16.20
CA PHE A 256 17.47 34.91 -14.89
C PHE A 256 16.25 35.20 -14.02
N PHE A 257 16.12 34.51 -12.88
CA PHE A 257 15.09 34.72 -11.87
C PHE A 257 15.75 35.00 -10.51
N ALA A 258 15.31 36.03 -9.80
CA ALA A 258 15.78 36.32 -8.45
C ALA A 258 14.63 36.77 -7.53
N ALA A 259 14.45 36.12 -6.39
CA ALA A 259 13.41 36.47 -5.41
C ALA A 259 14.02 36.62 -4.01
N GLY A 260 13.72 37.72 -3.30
CA GLY A 260 14.16 37.92 -1.91
C GLY A 260 15.69 37.96 -1.68
N CYS A 261 16.48 38.30 -2.69
CA CYS A 261 17.94 38.25 -2.64
C CYS A 261 18.57 39.53 -2.06
N ASP A 262 19.73 39.40 -1.42
CA ASP A 262 20.56 40.52 -0.92
C ASP A 262 21.81 40.66 -1.79
N ILE A 263 21.96 41.79 -2.50
CA ILE A 263 23.13 42.05 -3.34
C ILE A 263 23.75 43.39 -2.93
N SER A 264 24.59 43.32 -1.90
CA SER A 264 25.14 44.50 -1.23
C SER A 264 26.63 44.37 -0.91
N GLY A 265 27.29 45.51 -0.75
CA GLY A 265 28.70 45.56 -0.34
C GLY A 265 29.68 45.11 -1.43
N ASN A 266 29.26 44.99 -2.69
CA ASN A 266 30.13 44.58 -3.79
C ASN A 266 30.95 45.77 -4.28
N THR A 267 32.26 45.75 -4.03
CA THR A 267 33.14 46.91 -4.25
C THR A 267 34.02 46.74 -5.49
N SER A 268 33.76 47.53 -6.54
CA SER A 268 34.77 47.75 -7.58
C SER A 268 35.52 49.06 -7.32
N TYR A 269 36.82 49.08 -7.64
CA TYR A 269 37.72 50.24 -7.45
C TYR A 269 37.26 51.55 -8.14
N TYR A 270 36.23 51.50 -9.00
CA TYR A 270 35.73 52.67 -9.72
C TYR A 270 34.20 52.80 -9.78
N ASN A 271 33.40 51.79 -9.40
CA ASN A 271 31.91 51.82 -9.30
C ASN A 271 31.39 50.53 -8.60
N SER A 272 30.54 50.59 -7.58
CA SER A 272 29.92 49.37 -7.01
C SER A 272 28.88 48.82 -7.97
N TYR A 273 29.07 47.63 -8.56
CA TYR A 273 28.07 46.98 -9.43
C TYR A 273 27.49 45.74 -8.75
N GLY A 274 26.20 45.80 -8.41
CA GLY A 274 25.44 44.68 -7.85
C GLY A 274 24.95 43.74 -8.94
N LEU A 275 24.40 44.30 -10.02
CA LEU A 275 24.01 43.57 -11.22
C LEU A 275 24.52 44.31 -12.45
N ARG A 276 25.23 43.60 -13.32
CA ARG A 276 25.74 44.12 -14.59
C ARG A 276 25.23 43.26 -15.74
N ASN A 277 24.41 43.85 -16.60
CA ASN A 277 23.96 43.25 -17.85
C ASN A 277 24.74 43.84 -19.03
N ASP A 278 25.63 43.04 -19.63
CA ASP A 278 26.35 43.42 -20.86
C ASP A 278 25.73 42.76 -22.11
N THR A 279 24.56 42.12 -21.99
CA THR A 279 23.85 41.46 -23.10
C THR A 279 23.02 42.46 -23.94
N ALA A 280 22.64 42.05 -25.16
CA ALA A 280 21.78 42.86 -26.04
C ALA A 280 20.28 42.82 -25.66
N GLU A 281 19.88 41.93 -24.74
CA GLU A 281 18.49 41.72 -24.33
C GLU A 281 18.19 42.38 -22.97
N LYS A 282 16.94 42.83 -22.79
CA LYS A 282 16.50 43.41 -21.52
C LYS A 282 16.30 42.32 -20.47
N VAL A 283 16.89 42.50 -19.29
CA VAL A 283 16.66 41.61 -18.14
C VAL A 283 15.54 42.20 -17.28
N ASP A 284 14.45 41.46 -17.06
CA ASP A 284 13.33 41.90 -16.23
C ASP A 284 13.57 41.58 -14.75
N ALA A 285 13.87 42.61 -13.95
CA ALA A 285 14.12 42.51 -12.52
C ALA A 285 12.95 43.05 -11.67
N ARG A 286 11.76 43.30 -12.28
CA ARG A 286 10.60 43.90 -11.60
C ARG A 286 9.98 43.01 -10.51
N PHE A 287 10.24 41.70 -10.53
CA PHE A 287 9.76 40.74 -9.54
C PHE A 287 10.76 40.46 -8.41
N ASN A 288 11.88 41.20 -8.37
CA ASN A 288 12.95 40.98 -7.40
C ASN A 288 12.73 41.85 -6.16
N TRP A 289 12.55 41.23 -4.98
CA TRP A 289 12.52 41.94 -3.69
C TRP A 289 13.94 42.07 -3.11
N TRP A 290 14.46 43.30 -2.99
CA TRP A 290 15.87 43.60 -2.67
C TRP A 290 16.14 43.91 -1.18
N GLY A 291 15.24 43.54 -0.27
CA GLY A 291 15.36 43.84 1.17
C GLY A 291 15.00 45.29 1.54
N ASN A 292 14.36 45.46 2.69
CA ASN A 292 13.54 46.64 2.99
C ASN A 292 14.28 47.83 3.65
N ALA A 293 15.60 47.94 3.50
CA ALA A 293 16.33 49.04 4.14
C ALA A 293 17.07 49.97 3.18
N THR A 294 17.33 49.58 1.92
CA THR A 294 17.80 50.45 0.82
C THR A 294 18.08 49.65 -0.46
N GLY A 295 17.18 49.73 -1.43
CA GLY A 295 17.32 49.02 -2.71
C GLY A 295 18.56 49.40 -3.54
N PRO A 296 18.81 48.67 -4.65
CA PRO A 296 19.95 48.89 -5.53
C PRO A 296 19.92 50.30 -6.14
N ARG A 297 21.10 50.90 -6.34
CA ARG A 297 21.22 52.21 -7.00
C ARG A 297 20.95 52.05 -8.49
N HIS A 298 19.97 52.78 -9.01
CA HIS A 298 19.61 52.77 -10.43
C HIS A 298 19.43 54.20 -10.94
N VAL A 299 19.48 54.42 -12.26
CA VAL A 299 19.21 55.76 -12.85
C VAL A 299 17.82 56.27 -12.48
N ASP A 300 16.86 55.36 -12.29
CA ASP A 300 15.48 55.65 -11.87
C ASP A 300 15.28 55.60 -10.34
N ASN A 301 16.32 55.24 -9.57
CA ASN A 301 16.34 55.27 -8.10
C ASN A 301 17.71 55.72 -7.57
N PRO A 302 18.04 57.01 -7.74
CA PRO A 302 19.37 57.54 -7.39
C PRO A 302 19.64 57.56 -5.87
N ASP A 303 18.59 57.45 -5.03
CA ASP A 303 18.66 57.49 -3.56
C ASP A 303 18.84 56.11 -2.89
N GLY A 304 18.89 55.02 -3.66
CA GLY A 304 19.22 53.69 -3.13
C GLY A 304 20.57 53.69 -2.40
N GLN A 305 20.74 52.87 -1.36
CA GLN A 305 22.05 52.66 -0.69
C GLN A 305 22.68 51.29 -1.00
N GLY A 306 22.07 50.47 -1.84
CA GLY A 306 22.68 49.25 -2.40
C GLY A 306 23.66 49.51 -3.56
N ASP A 307 24.20 48.45 -4.17
CA ASP A 307 25.13 48.56 -5.30
C ASP A 307 24.42 48.95 -6.61
N TRP A 308 25.16 49.47 -7.62
CA TRP A 308 24.57 49.93 -8.88
C TRP A 308 24.10 48.78 -9.77
N ILE A 309 22.97 48.97 -10.43
CA ILE A 309 22.54 48.19 -11.60
C ILE A 309 23.05 48.89 -12.86
N TYR A 310 23.67 48.16 -13.78
CA TYR A 310 24.23 48.67 -15.03
C TYR A 310 23.77 47.82 -16.23
N GLY A 311 23.41 48.47 -17.33
CA GLY A 311 22.89 47.82 -18.56
C GLY A 311 21.37 47.92 -18.70
N ASP A 312 20.82 47.34 -19.77
CA ASP A 312 19.39 47.30 -20.06
C ASP A 312 18.65 46.33 -19.09
N VAL A 313 18.46 46.75 -17.84
CA VAL A 313 17.73 46.02 -16.80
C VAL A 313 16.43 46.77 -16.49
N ILE A 314 15.29 46.10 -16.59
CA ILE A 314 13.97 46.67 -16.25
C ILE A 314 13.80 46.59 -14.73
N PHE A 315 13.69 47.75 -14.08
CA PHE A 315 13.62 47.92 -12.63
C PHE A 315 12.45 48.83 -12.27
N ASP A 316 11.70 48.52 -11.21
CA ASP A 316 10.64 49.39 -10.68
C ASP A 316 10.88 49.61 -9.17
N PRO A 317 11.19 50.83 -8.71
CA PRO A 317 11.72 51.05 -7.36
C PRO A 317 10.72 50.83 -6.23
N TRP A 318 9.41 50.84 -6.48
CA TRP A 318 8.38 50.69 -5.43
C TRP A 318 7.09 50.12 -6.03
N LEU A 319 6.72 48.89 -5.68
CA LEU A 319 5.37 48.38 -5.86
C LEU A 319 4.91 47.68 -4.58
N GLU A 320 4.10 48.38 -3.78
CA GLU A 320 2.89 47.74 -3.25
C GLU A 320 2.09 47.31 -4.49
N MET A 321 2.06 46.01 -4.79
CA MET A 321 1.47 45.52 -6.03
C MET A 321 -0.06 45.68 -6.00
N GLU A 322 -0.60 46.47 -6.93
CA GLU A 322 -1.88 46.13 -7.57
C GLU A 322 -1.61 44.92 -8.47
N VAL A 323 -1.92 43.72 -7.98
CA VAL A 323 -1.77 42.48 -8.73
C VAL A 323 -2.90 42.40 -9.76
N GLN A 324 -2.59 42.57 -11.04
CA GLN A 324 -3.44 42.08 -12.14
C GLN A 324 -2.96 40.67 -12.53
N ASP A 325 -3.83 39.69 -12.32
CA ASP A 325 -3.82 38.30 -12.82
C ASP A 325 -2.47 37.55 -12.80
N LEU A 326 -2.04 37.09 -11.61
CA LEU A 326 -0.99 36.07 -11.48
C LEU A 326 -1.62 34.66 -11.45
N ASN A 327 -1.31 33.85 -12.46
CA ASN A 327 -1.53 32.39 -12.44
C ASN A 327 -0.20 31.68 -12.18
N VAL A 328 0.03 31.23 -10.95
CA VAL A 328 1.25 30.50 -10.57
C VAL A 328 1.03 29.01 -10.80
N HIS A 329 1.82 28.42 -11.71
CA HIS A 329 1.76 26.97 -11.98
C HIS A 329 2.79 26.24 -11.12
N ASN A 330 2.35 25.30 -10.30
CA ASN A 330 3.24 24.37 -9.60
C ASN A 330 3.63 23.24 -10.58
N ARG A 331 4.92 23.08 -10.90
CA ARG A 331 5.40 22.15 -11.97
C ARG A 331 6.06 20.87 -11.43
N THR A 332 5.76 20.47 -10.20
CA THR A 332 6.21 19.16 -9.68
C THR A 332 5.38 18.03 -10.30
N PRO A 333 6.00 16.89 -10.71
CA PRO A 333 5.30 15.80 -11.41
C PRO A 333 4.07 15.23 -10.70
N ALA A 334 3.97 15.38 -9.37
CA ALA A 334 2.87 14.85 -8.57
C ALA A 334 1.73 15.84 -8.28
N ASP A 335 1.91 17.16 -8.49
CA ASP A 335 0.98 18.18 -7.97
C ASP A 335 0.30 18.98 -9.10
N ASN A 336 1.05 19.47 -10.09
CA ASN A 336 0.56 20.18 -11.30
C ASN A 336 -0.57 21.23 -11.11
N SER A 337 -0.74 21.76 -9.90
CA SER A 337 -1.81 22.71 -9.57
C SER A 337 -1.50 24.15 -9.98
N ILE A 338 -2.53 24.96 -10.21
CA ILE A 338 -2.45 26.37 -10.60
C ILE A 338 -3.07 27.21 -9.48
N LEU A 339 -2.30 28.09 -8.86
CA LEU A 339 -2.83 29.09 -7.93
C LEU A 339 -3.19 30.37 -8.69
N THR A 340 -4.45 30.77 -8.64
CA THR A 340 -5.01 31.96 -9.28
C THR A 340 -5.40 32.97 -8.21
N TYR A 341 -5.00 34.23 -8.38
CA TYR A 341 -5.42 35.35 -7.52
C TYR A 341 -6.59 36.11 -8.15
N SER A 342 -7.59 36.47 -7.35
CA SER A 342 -8.70 37.33 -7.78
C SER A 342 -8.55 38.75 -7.23
N PRO A 343 -8.22 39.76 -8.06
CA PRO A 343 -7.98 41.13 -7.62
C PRO A 343 -9.22 41.83 -7.04
N ALA A 344 -10.43 41.41 -7.44
CA ALA A 344 -11.67 42.02 -6.99
C ALA A 344 -12.02 41.65 -5.53
N SER A 345 -11.72 40.42 -5.12
CA SER A 345 -12.01 39.89 -3.78
C SER A 345 -10.77 39.77 -2.90
N HIS A 346 -9.57 39.98 -3.45
CA HIS A 346 -8.28 39.69 -2.81
C HIS A 346 -8.14 38.23 -2.35
N THR A 347 -8.81 37.29 -3.02
CA THR A 347 -8.81 35.86 -2.67
C THR A 347 -7.90 35.05 -3.58
N TYR A 348 -7.51 33.86 -3.14
CA TYR A 348 -6.71 32.92 -3.93
C TYR A 348 -7.49 31.63 -4.18
N THR A 349 -7.29 31.00 -5.33
CA THR A 349 -7.87 29.69 -5.66
C THR A 349 -6.81 28.80 -6.27
N ARG A 350 -6.54 27.66 -5.63
CA ARG A 350 -5.64 26.62 -6.11
C ARG A 350 -6.42 25.58 -6.89
N HIS A 351 -6.13 25.41 -8.17
CA HIS A 351 -6.76 24.47 -9.10
C HIS A 351 -5.87 23.24 -9.31
N TYR A 352 -6.35 22.04 -9.03
CA TYR A 352 -5.62 20.79 -9.25
C TYR A 352 -5.99 20.16 -10.61
N PRO A 353 -5.11 19.33 -11.19
CA PRO A 353 -5.39 18.62 -12.45
C PRO A 353 -6.61 17.70 -12.40
N ASN A 354 -6.92 17.17 -11.22
CA ASN A 354 -8.10 16.33 -10.96
C ASN A 354 -9.43 17.13 -10.91
N GLY A 355 -9.41 18.45 -11.14
CA GLY A 355 -10.57 19.34 -11.11
C GLY A 355 -10.89 19.94 -9.74
N THR A 356 -10.24 19.48 -8.67
CA THR A 356 -10.39 20.01 -7.31
C THR A 356 -9.87 21.45 -7.24
N LYS A 357 -10.53 22.29 -6.47
CA LYS A 357 -10.14 23.68 -6.21
C LYS A 357 -10.10 23.94 -4.71
N ILE A 358 -9.07 24.60 -4.21
CA ILE A 358 -9.01 25.07 -2.82
C ILE A 358 -9.04 26.59 -2.85
N HIS A 359 -10.04 27.20 -2.21
CA HIS A 359 -10.15 28.63 -2.10
C HIS A 359 -9.58 29.12 -0.76
N PHE A 360 -8.97 30.29 -0.79
CA PHE A 360 -8.39 30.96 0.35
C PHE A 360 -8.88 32.40 0.43
N ASN A 361 -9.24 32.83 1.62
CA ASN A 361 -9.58 34.20 1.97
C ASN A 361 -8.37 35.15 1.83
N PRO A 362 -8.57 36.48 1.89
CA PRO A 362 -7.48 37.45 1.79
C PRO A 362 -6.43 37.36 2.90
N ASP A 363 -6.78 36.81 4.05
CA ASP A 363 -5.88 36.56 5.17
C ASP A 363 -5.10 35.23 5.03
N GLY A 364 -5.31 34.49 3.94
CA GLY A 364 -4.69 33.20 3.67
C GLY A 364 -5.39 32.01 4.32
N THR A 365 -6.49 32.22 5.05
CA THR A 365 -7.27 31.11 5.62
C THR A 365 -8.01 30.33 4.53
N HIS A 366 -8.05 29.02 4.67
CA HIS A 366 -8.73 28.10 3.73
C HIS A 366 -10.22 28.10 4.01
N ASP A 367 -11.05 28.74 3.17
CA ASP A 367 -12.49 28.84 3.43
C ASP A 367 -13.30 27.72 2.77
N TYR A 368 -12.89 27.18 1.63
CA TYR A 368 -13.50 25.96 1.09
C TYR A 368 -12.60 25.14 0.16
N THR A 369 -12.83 23.83 0.14
CA THR A 369 -12.39 22.93 -0.94
C THR A 369 -13.58 22.60 -1.82
N GLN A 370 -13.45 22.76 -3.13
CA GLN A 370 -14.45 22.41 -4.13
C GLN A 370 -13.97 21.23 -4.96
N ASP A 371 -14.74 20.16 -5.08
CA ASP A 371 -14.39 19.05 -5.97
C ASP A 371 -14.67 19.36 -7.46
N ALA A 372 -14.33 18.42 -8.35
CA ALA A 372 -14.51 18.58 -9.80
C ALA A 372 -15.98 18.72 -10.23
N VAL A 373 -16.92 18.19 -9.43
CA VAL A 373 -18.38 18.21 -9.70
C VAL A 373 -19.03 19.48 -9.12
N GLY A 374 -18.30 20.22 -8.29
CA GLY A 374 -18.65 21.52 -7.76
C GLY A 374 -19.13 21.52 -6.31
N ASN A 375 -19.11 20.38 -5.61
CA ASN A 375 -19.43 20.29 -4.18
C ASN A 375 -18.37 21.03 -3.37
N LYS A 376 -18.78 21.80 -2.35
CA LYS A 376 -17.88 22.61 -1.52
C LYS A 376 -17.86 22.16 -0.06
N THR A 377 -16.70 21.73 0.43
CA THR A 377 -16.42 21.63 1.86
C THR A 377 -15.95 22.98 2.37
N VAL A 378 -16.80 23.68 3.10
CA VAL A 378 -16.61 25.03 3.63
C VAL A 378 -16.12 24.97 5.08
N TYR A 379 -15.08 25.74 5.40
CA TYR A 379 -14.49 25.87 6.72
C TYR A 379 -14.79 27.26 7.26
N THR A 380 -15.15 27.34 8.54
CA THR A 380 -15.21 28.61 9.27
C THR A 380 -14.28 28.54 10.46
N TYR A 381 -13.78 29.70 10.91
CA TYR A 381 -12.77 29.79 11.96
C TYR A 381 -13.24 30.72 13.09
N ASN A 382 -12.80 30.41 14.30
CA ASN A 382 -12.91 31.30 15.45
C ASN A 382 -11.87 32.44 15.34
N GLY A 383 -12.02 33.48 16.16
CA GLY A 383 -11.12 34.64 16.14
C GLY A 383 -9.66 34.35 16.51
N ASP A 384 -9.37 33.16 17.04
CA ASP A 384 -8.03 32.67 17.38
C ASP A 384 -7.41 31.78 16.27
N GLY A 385 -8.12 31.56 15.16
CA GLY A 385 -7.68 30.73 14.03
C GLY A 385 -8.01 29.23 14.15
N THR A 386 -8.65 28.79 15.24
CA THR A 386 -9.16 27.41 15.34
C THR A 386 -10.38 27.20 14.45
N VAL A 387 -10.60 25.99 13.93
CA VAL A 387 -11.74 25.68 13.03
C VAL A 387 -13.04 25.68 13.84
N ALA A 388 -13.97 26.59 13.55
CA ALA A 388 -15.27 26.67 14.21
C ALA A 388 -16.31 25.69 13.63
N SER A 389 -16.32 25.52 12.30
CA SER A 389 -17.22 24.58 11.63
C SER A 389 -16.64 24.07 10.31
N VAL A 390 -17.05 22.87 9.93
CA VAL A 390 -16.83 22.31 8.60
C VAL A 390 -18.18 21.93 8.02
N ALA A 391 -18.50 22.35 6.79
CA ALA A 391 -19.83 22.22 6.23
C ALA A 391 -19.77 21.83 4.75
N LEU A 392 -20.67 20.94 4.29
CA LEU A 392 -20.74 20.56 2.88
C LEU A 392 -21.91 21.27 2.19
N VAL A 393 -21.62 21.94 1.06
CA VAL A 393 -22.57 22.69 0.23
C VAL A 393 -22.56 22.11 -1.19
N LEU A 394 -23.71 21.66 -1.68
CA LEU A 394 -23.83 21.09 -3.04
C LEU A 394 -23.92 22.20 -4.12
N PRO A 395 -23.62 21.89 -5.39
CA PRO A 395 -23.77 22.83 -6.50
C PRO A 395 -25.18 23.44 -6.56
N GLY A 396 -25.27 24.77 -6.51
CA GLY A 396 -26.53 25.49 -6.61
C GLY A 396 -27.33 25.61 -5.30
N GLU A 397 -26.86 25.00 -4.20
CA GLU A 397 -27.44 25.19 -2.87
C GLU A 397 -26.77 26.37 -2.15
N SER A 398 -27.55 27.15 -1.40
CA SER A 398 -27.05 28.32 -0.63
C SER A 398 -26.91 28.05 0.86
N THR A 399 -27.51 26.96 1.34
CA THR A 399 -27.43 26.49 2.72
C THR A 399 -26.62 25.20 2.74
N PRO A 400 -25.72 25.01 3.72
CA PRO A 400 -25.02 23.74 3.86
C PRO A 400 -26.01 22.61 4.15
N ARG A 401 -25.82 21.48 3.48
CA ARG A 401 -26.60 20.26 3.77
C ARG A 401 -26.19 19.65 5.10
N TRP A 402 -24.92 19.74 5.43
CA TRP A 402 -24.32 19.16 6.62
C TRP A 402 -23.33 20.15 7.23
N THR A 403 -23.24 20.17 8.56
CA THR A 403 -22.33 21.07 9.29
C THR A 403 -21.87 20.38 10.56
N TRP A 404 -20.57 20.15 10.68
CA TRP A 404 -19.89 19.85 11.94
C TRP A 404 -19.49 21.16 12.60
N THR A 405 -19.65 21.26 13.92
CA THR A 405 -19.17 22.41 14.70
C THR A 405 -18.21 21.96 15.79
N PHE A 406 -17.21 22.78 16.07
CA PHE A 406 -16.13 22.48 17.01
C PHE A 406 -16.11 23.60 18.05
N SER A 407 -15.92 23.25 19.31
CA SER A 407 -15.81 24.21 20.41
C SER A 407 -14.55 23.95 21.19
N TYR A 408 -13.90 25.04 21.63
CA TYR A 408 -12.61 25.02 22.30
C TYR A 408 -12.68 25.76 23.64
N SER A 409 -11.84 25.33 24.59
CA SER A 409 -11.57 26.04 25.85
C SER A 409 -10.08 25.99 26.11
N ASP A 410 -9.47 27.13 26.46
CA ASP A 410 -8.03 27.26 26.71
C ASP A 410 -7.13 26.69 25.59
N GLY A 411 -7.58 26.77 24.33
CA GLY A 411 -6.87 26.25 23.15
C GLY A 411 -7.06 24.75 22.88
N HIS A 412 -7.78 24.03 23.74
CA HIS A 412 -8.07 22.61 23.59
C HIS A 412 -9.50 22.37 23.08
N LEU A 413 -9.69 21.33 22.26
CA LEU A 413 -11.00 20.93 21.75
C LEU A 413 -11.84 20.34 22.89
N VAL A 414 -12.99 20.92 23.19
CA VAL A 414 -13.90 20.48 24.28
C VAL A 414 -15.19 19.84 23.78
N SER A 415 -15.63 20.14 22.55
CA SER A 415 -16.75 19.43 21.96
C SER A 415 -16.79 19.49 20.45
N ILE A 416 -17.35 18.45 19.85
CA ILE A 416 -17.70 18.38 18.43
C ILE A 416 -19.21 18.10 18.34
N THR A 417 -19.93 18.87 17.53
CA THR A 417 -21.32 18.59 17.19
C THR A 417 -21.39 18.13 15.74
N ASP A 418 -22.02 17.00 15.48
CA ASP A 418 -22.18 16.46 14.13
C ASP A 418 -23.37 17.11 13.36
N PRO A 419 -23.55 16.79 12.06
CA PRO A 419 -24.65 17.35 11.26
C PRO A 419 -26.06 16.94 11.73
N ALA A 420 -26.18 15.91 12.56
CA ALA A 420 -27.44 15.51 13.19
C ALA A 420 -27.71 16.24 14.52
N GLY A 421 -26.80 17.13 14.94
CA GLY A 421 -26.90 17.89 16.19
C GLY A 421 -26.45 17.11 17.44
N ARG A 422 -25.80 15.97 17.25
CA ARG A 422 -25.29 15.12 18.35
C ARG A 422 -23.93 15.65 18.79
N VAL A 423 -23.72 15.74 20.11
CA VAL A 423 -22.51 16.35 20.69
C VAL A 423 -21.63 15.29 21.35
N THR A 424 -20.36 15.24 20.96
CA THR A 424 -19.29 14.52 21.68
C THR A 424 -18.45 15.54 22.43
N THR A 425 -18.20 15.33 23.73
CA THR A 425 -17.41 16.25 24.55
C THR A 425 -16.12 15.61 25.05
N PHE A 426 -15.05 16.40 25.17
CA PHE A 426 -13.72 15.97 25.58
C PHE A 426 -13.32 16.71 26.86
N GLN A 427 -12.72 15.98 27.80
CA GLN A 427 -12.11 16.54 29.01
C GLN A 427 -10.60 16.33 28.94
N ILE A 428 -9.85 17.41 29.14
CA ILE A 428 -8.39 17.43 29.07
C ILE A 428 -7.88 18.04 30.37
N ASP A 429 -6.80 17.49 30.92
CA ASP A 429 -6.19 17.98 32.15
C ASP A 429 -5.23 19.17 31.92
N GLU A 430 -4.60 19.69 32.98
CA GLU A 430 -3.66 20.82 32.90
C GLU A 430 -2.38 20.52 32.09
N HIS A 431 -2.08 19.25 31.82
CA HIS A 431 -0.90 18.81 31.09
C HIS A 431 -1.18 18.48 29.61
N GLY A 432 -2.44 18.53 29.19
CA GLY A 432 -2.87 18.20 27.83
C GLY A 432 -3.30 16.74 27.63
N ASP A 433 -3.41 15.95 28.70
CA ASP A 433 -3.83 14.56 28.65
C ASP A 433 -5.37 14.46 28.58
N LEU A 434 -5.88 13.63 27.65
CA LEU A 434 -7.32 13.40 27.48
C LEU A 434 -7.85 12.52 28.62
N THR A 435 -8.60 13.08 29.56
CA THR A 435 -9.11 12.36 30.75
C THR A 435 -10.49 11.76 30.58
N ALA A 436 -11.32 12.29 29.67
CA ALA A 436 -12.59 11.68 29.34
C ALA A 436 -13.12 12.07 27.95
N VAL A 437 -13.89 11.17 27.35
CA VAL A 437 -14.71 11.41 26.16
C VAL A 437 -16.14 11.03 26.49
N THR A 438 -17.08 11.96 26.34
CA THR A 438 -18.52 11.66 26.47
C THR A 438 -19.15 11.67 25.10
N PHE A 439 -19.76 10.55 24.73
CA PHE A 439 -20.42 10.32 23.46
C PHE A 439 -21.85 10.89 23.47
N PRO A 440 -22.50 11.05 22.30
CA PRO A 440 -23.82 11.68 22.23
C PRO A 440 -24.97 10.95 22.94
N ASP A 441 -24.81 9.66 23.24
CA ASP A 441 -25.73 8.87 24.04
C ASP A 441 -25.57 9.10 25.56
N GLY A 442 -24.57 9.91 25.96
CA GLY A 442 -24.22 10.20 27.33
C GLY A 442 -23.25 9.21 27.97
N ALA A 443 -22.83 8.17 27.25
CA ALA A 443 -21.81 7.24 27.73
C ALA A 443 -20.44 7.95 27.78
N THR A 444 -19.66 7.68 28.83
CA THR A 444 -18.36 8.33 29.04
C THR A 444 -17.25 7.29 29.09
N ARG A 445 -16.23 7.46 28.26
CA ARG A 445 -14.95 6.74 28.38
C ARG A 445 -13.98 7.61 29.15
N ALA A 446 -13.35 7.08 30.19
CA ALA A 446 -12.44 7.81 31.07
C ALA A 446 -11.01 7.24 31.01
N PHE A 447 -10.02 8.10 31.21
CA PHE A 447 -8.61 7.77 31.17
C PHE A 447 -7.88 8.40 32.36
N ALA A 448 -6.84 7.72 32.86
CA ALA A 448 -5.95 8.29 33.86
C ALA A 448 -4.49 8.03 33.49
N TYR A 449 -3.62 8.95 33.91
CA TYR A 449 -2.20 8.98 33.55
C TYR A 449 -1.32 9.02 34.81
N ASP A 450 -0.10 8.55 34.70
CA ASP A 450 0.93 8.75 35.73
C ASP A 450 1.65 10.10 35.57
N ALA A 451 2.62 10.38 36.45
CA ALA A 451 3.38 11.62 36.43
C ALA A 451 4.27 11.81 35.18
N GLU A 452 4.43 10.76 34.36
CA GLU A 452 5.18 10.79 33.10
C GLU A 452 4.26 10.81 31.87
N HIS A 453 2.97 11.12 32.03
CA HIS A 453 1.96 11.18 30.97
C HIS A 453 1.70 9.83 30.27
N ARG A 454 1.86 8.71 30.99
CA ARG A 454 1.56 7.37 30.47
C ARG A 454 0.21 6.88 31.00
N MET A 455 -0.63 6.33 30.11
CA MET A 455 -1.99 5.89 30.45
C MET A 455 -1.98 4.69 31.40
N THR A 456 -2.44 4.88 32.64
CA THR A 456 -2.54 3.81 33.64
C THR A 456 -3.93 3.20 33.73
N HIS A 457 -4.97 3.92 33.30
CA HIS A 457 -6.37 3.49 33.38
C HIS A 457 -7.14 3.85 32.11
N ASN A 458 -8.01 2.94 31.68
CA ASN A 458 -8.98 3.13 30.59
C ASN A 458 -10.30 2.49 31.01
N GLU A 459 -11.33 3.29 31.24
CA GLU A 459 -12.66 2.86 31.63
C GLU A 459 -13.63 3.14 30.48
N ASP A 460 -14.31 2.10 29.97
CA ASP A 460 -15.28 2.28 28.90
C ASP A 460 -16.62 2.86 29.39
N GLY A 461 -17.51 3.20 28.44
CA GLY A 461 -18.86 3.72 28.73
C GLY A 461 -19.77 2.83 29.57
N ARG A 462 -19.37 1.59 29.86
CA ARG A 462 -20.09 0.62 30.68
C ARG A 462 -19.42 0.42 32.05
N GLY A 463 -18.37 1.18 32.37
CA GLY A 463 -17.62 1.10 33.62
C GLY A 463 -16.57 -0.01 33.64
N ASN A 464 -16.22 -0.58 32.48
CA ASN A 464 -15.24 -1.65 32.41
C ASN A 464 -13.84 -1.06 32.40
N LEU A 465 -13.08 -1.38 33.45
CA LEU A 465 -11.76 -0.82 33.69
C LEU A 465 -10.62 -1.74 33.19
N THR A 466 -9.78 -1.19 32.32
CA THR A 466 -8.47 -1.74 31.94
C THR A 466 -7.37 -0.94 32.65
N THR A 467 -6.41 -1.61 33.28
CA THR A 467 -5.27 -0.95 33.95
C THR A 467 -3.92 -1.39 33.39
N TYR A 468 -2.97 -0.46 33.31
CA TYR A 468 -1.61 -0.68 32.83
C TYR A 468 -0.58 -0.35 33.92
N ILE A 469 0.42 -1.22 34.07
CA ILE A 469 1.55 -1.03 34.98
C ILE A 469 2.83 -1.02 34.15
N TYR A 470 3.58 0.07 34.25
CA TYR A 470 4.84 0.27 33.53
C TYR A 470 6.06 -0.15 34.36
N ASP A 471 7.15 -0.49 33.68
CA ASP A 471 8.47 -0.62 34.29
C ASP A 471 9.22 0.73 34.34
N GLU A 472 10.46 0.70 34.87
CA GLU A 472 11.31 1.89 35.02
C GLU A 472 11.76 2.51 33.68
N TYR A 473 11.52 1.82 32.55
CA TYR A 473 11.89 2.25 31.20
C TYR A 473 10.67 2.65 30.35
N GLY A 474 9.46 2.63 30.93
CA GLY A 474 8.22 3.01 30.23
C GLY A 474 7.58 1.92 29.38
N SER A 475 8.03 0.67 29.51
CA SER A 475 7.38 -0.48 28.87
C SER A 475 6.26 -1.04 29.75
N VAL A 476 5.17 -1.52 29.14
CA VAL A 476 4.07 -2.16 29.88
C VAL A 476 4.56 -3.49 30.46
N ARG A 477 4.64 -3.58 31.79
CA ARG A 477 5.00 -4.79 32.54
C ARG A 477 3.80 -5.68 32.82
N ARG A 478 2.63 -5.07 33.04
CA ARG A 478 1.39 -5.79 33.31
C ARG A 478 0.20 -5.01 32.76
N SER A 479 -0.71 -5.70 32.09
CA SER A 479 -2.03 -5.18 31.76
C SER A 479 -3.11 -6.07 32.42
N GLN A 480 -4.17 -5.45 32.90
CA GLN A 480 -5.29 -6.14 33.54
C GLN A 480 -6.59 -5.68 32.87
N LEU A 481 -7.32 -6.64 32.31
CA LEU A 481 -8.59 -6.41 31.62
C LEU A 481 -9.77 -6.46 32.61
N PRO A 482 -10.94 -5.90 32.23
CA PRO A 482 -12.14 -5.92 33.06
C PRO A 482 -12.62 -7.34 33.43
N ALA A 483 -13.31 -7.47 34.57
CA ALA A 483 -13.98 -8.71 34.93
C ALA A 483 -15.08 -9.04 33.94
N ARG A 484 -15.07 -10.25 33.40
CA ARG A 484 -16.12 -10.72 32.49
C ARG A 484 -16.66 -12.09 32.84
N PRO A 485 -17.97 -12.34 32.66
CA PRO A 485 -18.52 -13.68 32.72
C PRO A 485 -18.07 -14.47 31.48
N VAL A 486 -17.67 -15.72 31.69
CA VAL A 486 -17.21 -16.65 30.65
C VAL A 486 -17.99 -17.93 30.81
N TYR A 487 -18.58 -18.39 29.71
CA TYR A 487 -19.36 -19.62 29.70
C TYR A 487 -18.44 -20.83 29.60
N ASP A 488 -18.59 -21.75 30.55
CA ASP A 488 -17.94 -23.05 30.54
C ASP A 488 -18.90 -24.12 29.97
N PRO A 489 -18.65 -24.62 28.74
CA PRO A 489 -19.50 -25.64 28.14
C PRO A 489 -19.43 -27.00 28.83
N GLU A 490 -18.40 -27.28 29.64
CA GLU A 490 -18.26 -28.57 30.35
C GLU A 490 -19.15 -28.62 31.60
N THR A 491 -19.33 -27.48 32.26
CA THR A 491 -20.16 -27.38 33.48
C THR A 491 -21.53 -26.72 33.23
N ASP A 492 -21.76 -26.16 32.04
CA ASP A 492 -22.93 -25.32 31.70
C ASP A 492 -23.13 -24.17 32.71
N THR A 493 -22.03 -23.55 33.14
CA THR A 493 -22.04 -22.43 34.09
C THR A 493 -21.26 -21.22 33.55
N TYR A 494 -21.55 -20.05 34.12
CA TYR A 494 -20.75 -18.84 33.87
C TYR A 494 -19.82 -18.58 35.06
N THR A 495 -18.54 -18.38 34.78
CA THR A 495 -17.54 -17.96 35.77
C THR A 495 -17.07 -16.54 35.47
N THR A 496 -16.94 -15.70 36.50
CA THR A 496 -16.39 -14.34 36.31
C THR A 496 -14.87 -14.38 36.39
N VAL A 497 -14.21 -13.81 35.38
CA VAL A 497 -12.76 -13.89 35.21
C VAL A 497 -12.19 -12.50 34.94
N GLN A 498 -11.02 -12.19 35.51
CA GLN A 498 -10.23 -11.00 35.22
C GLN A 498 -8.92 -11.36 34.53
N PRO A 499 -8.83 -11.23 33.19
CA PRO A 499 -7.60 -11.54 32.46
C PRO A 499 -6.45 -10.59 32.85
N THR A 500 -5.25 -11.14 33.01
CA THR A 500 -4.02 -10.40 33.35
C THR A 500 -2.87 -10.87 32.46
N PHE A 501 -2.18 -9.96 31.78
CA PHE A 501 -0.95 -10.26 31.04
C PHE A 501 0.26 -9.75 31.79
N VAL A 502 1.31 -10.57 31.87
CA VAL A 502 2.59 -10.21 32.49
C VAL A 502 3.70 -10.33 31.46
N TYR A 503 4.36 -9.22 31.18
CA TYR A 503 5.45 -9.14 30.21
C TYR A 503 6.80 -9.19 30.94
N THR A 504 7.70 -10.06 30.50
CA THR A 504 9.07 -10.10 31.03
C THR A 504 9.99 -9.13 30.28
N PRO A 505 10.90 -8.42 30.97
CA PRO A 505 11.80 -7.49 30.30
C PRO A 505 12.77 -8.21 29.36
N SER A 506 12.98 -7.68 28.15
CA SER A 506 13.91 -8.30 27.21
C SER A 506 15.37 -8.07 27.63
N GLN A 507 16.15 -9.13 27.80
CA GLN A 507 17.58 -9.01 28.12
C GLN A 507 18.38 -8.34 26.99
N VAL A 508 17.85 -8.33 25.76
CA VAL A 508 18.45 -7.66 24.60
C VAL A 508 18.36 -6.14 24.72
N ALA A 509 17.28 -5.60 25.30
CA ALA A 509 17.20 -4.17 25.63
C ALA A 509 18.18 -3.80 26.77
N TYR A 510 18.41 -4.71 27.71
CA TYR A 510 19.36 -4.51 28.82
C TYR A 510 20.84 -4.54 28.40
N GLN A 511 21.21 -5.26 27.33
CA GLN A 511 22.60 -5.30 26.86
C GLN A 511 23.01 -4.07 26.02
N LEU A 512 22.09 -3.33 25.41
CA LEU A 512 22.44 -2.10 24.69
C LEU A 512 22.63 -0.87 25.61
N VAL A 513 22.21 -0.93 26.87
CA VAL A 513 22.26 0.20 27.81
C VAL A 513 23.48 0.17 28.73
N ASN A 514 24.19 -0.96 28.85
CA ASN A 514 25.29 -1.11 29.81
C ASN A 514 26.72 -1.06 29.24
N ASP A 515 26.89 -0.79 27.94
CA ASP A 515 28.23 -0.60 27.33
C ASP A 515 28.50 0.84 26.85
N LEU A 516 27.71 1.81 27.31
CA LEU A 516 27.97 3.24 27.06
C LEU A 516 28.44 3.92 28.35
N THR A 517 29.67 4.45 28.29
CA THR A 517 30.22 5.35 29.30
C THR A 517 29.29 6.54 29.55
N PRO A 518 29.11 7.01 30.80
CA PRO A 518 28.11 8.02 31.13
C PRO A 518 28.52 9.40 30.61
N GLY A 519 27.74 9.95 29.68
CA GLY A 519 27.88 11.34 29.25
C GLY A 519 27.50 11.59 27.80
N ASP A 520 26.31 11.15 27.37
CA ASP A 520 25.59 11.70 26.20
C ASP A 520 24.17 11.09 26.20
N VAL A 521 23.22 11.75 26.86
CA VAL A 521 21.78 11.53 26.65
C VAL A 521 21.11 12.90 26.52
N ASP A 522 21.26 13.51 25.36
CA ASP A 522 20.33 14.51 24.85
C ASP A 522 19.59 13.89 23.66
N SER A 523 18.61 13.04 23.97
CA SER A 523 17.52 12.63 23.08
C SER A 523 16.43 11.94 23.92
N PRO A 524 15.45 12.68 24.46
CA PRO A 524 14.17 12.09 24.81
C PRO A 524 13.32 11.97 23.53
N THR A 525 12.36 11.04 23.55
CA THR A 525 11.32 10.78 22.55
C THR A 525 11.73 10.05 21.26
N VAL A 526 11.92 8.74 21.38
CA VAL A 526 11.24 7.84 20.45
C VAL A 526 10.05 7.28 21.21
N PRO A 527 8.83 7.83 21.06
CA PRO A 527 7.65 7.08 21.42
C PRO A 527 7.68 5.86 20.49
N LEU A 528 7.66 4.65 21.05
CA LEU A 528 7.01 3.58 20.33
C LEU A 528 5.61 4.10 20.05
N ILE A 529 5.35 4.45 18.79
CA ILE A 529 3.99 4.45 18.26
C ILE A 529 3.52 3.03 18.53
N ALA A 530 2.80 2.85 19.63
CA ALA A 530 1.86 1.77 19.74
C ALA A 530 0.99 1.93 18.50
N SER A 531 1.18 1.05 17.51
CA SER A 531 0.24 1.01 16.42
C SER A 531 -1.14 0.84 17.05
N ASP A 532 -2.11 1.65 16.62
CA ASP A 532 -3.50 1.50 17.05
C ASP A 532 -3.97 0.05 16.82
N GLU A 533 -3.37 -0.67 15.87
CA GLU A 533 -3.57 -2.11 15.65
C GLU A 533 -3.13 -3.02 16.82
N LEU A 534 -2.16 -2.65 17.65
CA LEU A 534 -1.71 -3.50 18.78
C LEU A 534 -2.55 -3.25 20.05
N VAL A 535 -3.01 -2.01 20.25
CA VAL A 535 -3.92 -1.67 21.36
C VAL A 535 -5.32 -2.15 21.04
N ASP A 536 -5.81 -2.05 19.80
CA ASP A 536 -7.10 -2.62 19.41
C ASP A 536 -7.06 -4.15 19.32
N ALA A 537 -5.95 -4.78 18.91
CA ALA A 537 -5.84 -6.25 18.94
C ALA A 537 -5.87 -6.84 20.35
N ILE A 538 -5.51 -6.07 21.39
CA ILE A 538 -5.55 -6.48 22.80
C ILE A 538 -6.80 -5.95 23.52
N ALA A 539 -7.35 -4.81 23.11
CA ALA A 539 -8.53 -4.19 23.72
C ALA A 539 -9.86 -4.67 23.11
N PHE A 540 -9.89 -5.03 21.81
CA PHE A 540 -11.12 -5.45 21.14
C PHE A 540 -10.84 -6.52 20.07
N GLY A 541 -10.88 -7.80 20.46
CA GLY A 541 -11.18 -8.87 19.51
C GLY A 541 -10.42 -10.19 19.65
N ARG A 542 -9.35 -10.28 20.42
CA ARG A 542 -8.77 -11.58 20.79
C ARG A 542 -9.21 -11.91 22.22
N GLY A 543 -9.76 -13.11 22.42
CA GLY A 543 -10.39 -13.55 23.67
C GLY A 543 -9.56 -13.17 24.90
N GLY A 544 -10.21 -12.91 26.03
CA GLY A 544 -9.53 -12.46 27.24
C GLY A 544 -8.65 -13.54 27.86
N TYR A 545 -7.52 -13.81 27.22
CA TYR A 545 -6.47 -14.66 27.70
C TYR A 545 -5.64 -13.91 28.76
N SER A 546 -4.88 -14.65 29.54
CA SER A 546 -3.80 -14.21 30.43
C SER A 546 -2.57 -15.01 30.04
N GLY A 547 -1.37 -14.57 30.41
CA GLY A 547 -0.18 -15.32 30.00
C GLY A 547 1.11 -14.64 30.37
N HIS A 548 2.21 -15.39 30.20
CA HIS A 548 3.57 -14.92 30.41
C HIS A 548 4.33 -14.93 29.10
N SER A 549 5.10 -13.88 28.85
CA SER A 549 6.08 -13.86 27.77
C SER A 549 7.47 -14.27 28.27
N ASN A 550 8.28 -14.86 27.40
CA ASN A 550 9.71 -14.99 27.61
C ASN A 550 10.45 -13.67 27.32
N GLN A 551 11.76 -13.69 27.55
CA GLN A 551 12.68 -12.56 27.38
C GLN A 551 12.76 -11.99 25.95
N TRP A 552 12.15 -12.63 24.96
CA TRP A 552 12.11 -12.17 23.57
C TRP A 552 10.73 -11.60 23.19
N GLY A 553 9.77 -11.59 24.13
CA GLY A 553 8.40 -11.15 23.89
C GLY A 553 7.48 -12.22 23.31
N SER A 554 7.96 -13.45 23.07
CA SER A 554 7.11 -14.59 22.68
C SER A 554 6.37 -15.14 23.90
N MET A 555 5.12 -15.58 23.75
CA MET A 555 4.31 -16.13 24.84
C MET A 555 4.78 -17.55 25.20
N ASP A 556 5.18 -17.79 26.45
CA ASP A 556 5.49 -19.13 26.99
C ASP A 556 4.21 -19.86 27.42
N ASP A 557 3.19 -19.12 27.83
CA ASP A 557 1.87 -19.68 28.10
C ASP A 557 0.78 -18.65 27.85
N VAL A 558 -0.39 -19.17 27.48
CA VAL A 558 -1.62 -18.42 27.28
C VAL A 558 -2.72 -19.19 28.00
N THR A 559 -3.14 -18.67 29.13
CA THR A 559 -4.26 -19.15 29.93
C THR A 559 -5.52 -18.46 29.48
N ASP A 560 -6.49 -19.23 28.98
CA ASP A 560 -7.80 -18.67 28.69
C ASP A 560 -8.50 -18.23 29.98
N ALA A 561 -9.60 -17.49 29.83
CA ALA A 561 -10.34 -17.01 30.96
C ALA A 561 -10.95 -18.14 31.81
N LEU A 562 -11.23 -19.33 31.26
CA LEU A 562 -11.63 -20.49 32.07
C LEU A 562 -10.49 -21.12 32.89
N GLY A 563 -9.30 -20.52 32.90
CA GLY A 563 -8.13 -21.02 33.63
C GLY A 563 -7.45 -22.19 32.92
N ARG A 564 -7.76 -22.40 31.65
CA ARG A 564 -7.22 -23.49 30.83
C ARG A 564 -5.99 -22.97 30.10
N THR A 565 -4.82 -23.50 30.44
CA THR A 565 -3.52 -22.99 29.96
C THR A 565 -3.04 -23.74 28.71
N THR A 566 -2.77 -23.00 27.64
CA THR A 566 -1.95 -23.45 26.52
C THR A 566 -0.49 -23.10 26.79
N VAL A 567 0.41 -24.07 26.76
CA VAL A 567 1.85 -23.86 27.02
C VAL A 567 2.62 -23.97 25.70
N TYR A 568 3.55 -23.05 25.48
CA TYR A 568 4.47 -23.02 24.35
C TYR A 568 5.89 -23.26 24.82
N GLU A 569 6.51 -24.33 24.34
CA GLU A 569 7.94 -24.57 24.54
C GLU A 569 8.70 -24.01 23.33
N HIS A 570 9.88 -23.44 23.59
CA HIS A 570 10.72 -22.82 22.59
C HIS A 570 12.11 -23.45 22.59
N ASP A 571 12.81 -23.38 21.45
CA ASP A 571 14.25 -23.67 21.40
C ASP A 571 15.12 -22.44 21.73
N ASP A 572 16.44 -22.63 21.73
CA ASP A 572 17.42 -21.58 22.00
C ASP A 572 17.35 -20.39 21.01
N ALA A 573 16.72 -20.59 19.85
CA ALA A 573 16.50 -19.55 18.84
C ALA A 573 15.11 -18.89 18.96
N ASN A 574 14.39 -19.14 20.07
CA ASN A 574 13.05 -18.64 20.36
C ASN A 574 11.98 -19.05 19.32
N ARG A 575 12.14 -20.23 18.70
CA ARG A 575 11.13 -20.84 17.82
C ARG A 575 10.29 -21.84 18.62
N ILE A 576 8.98 -21.85 18.40
CA ILE A 576 8.06 -22.78 19.08
C ILE A 576 8.40 -24.22 18.67
N THR A 577 8.84 -25.05 19.61
CA THR A 577 9.06 -26.49 19.39
C THR A 577 7.87 -27.33 19.82
N ARG A 578 7.02 -26.80 20.71
CA ARG A 578 5.84 -27.52 21.20
C ARG A 578 4.75 -26.55 21.62
N ALA A 579 3.50 -26.87 21.31
CA ALA A 579 2.31 -26.22 21.84
C ALA A 579 1.44 -27.28 22.51
N ILE A 580 1.14 -27.11 23.80
CA ILE A 580 0.35 -28.04 24.61
C ILE A 580 -0.95 -27.34 24.97
N TRP A 581 -2.07 -27.88 24.52
CA TRP A 581 -3.40 -27.37 24.84
C TRP A 581 -3.86 -27.82 26.24
N PRO A 582 -4.87 -27.15 26.82
CA PRO A 582 -5.27 -27.42 28.19
C PRO A 582 -5.84 -28.83 28.46
N ASP A 583 -6.36 -29.48 27.42
CA ASP A 583 -6.83 -30.87 27.50
C ASP A 583 -5.67 -31.89 27.43
N GLY A 584 -4.43 -31.42 27.42
CA GLY A 584 -3.20 -32.19 27.37
C GLY A 584 -2.76 -32.60 25.96
N ARG A 585 -3.55 -32.32 24.92
CA ARG A 585 -3.13 -32.57 23.53
C ARG A 585 -1.98 -31.64 23.17
N CYS A 586 -1.13 -32.06 22.24
CA CYS A 586 -0.05 -31.18 21.78
C CYS A 586 0.30 -31.30 20.31
N LEU A 587 0.94 -30.23 19.84
CA LEU A 587 1.58 -30.09 18.56
C LEU A 587 3.08 -29.94 18.79
N GLU A 588 3.88 -30.72 18.09
CA GLU A 588 5.33 -30.67 18.17
C GLU A 588 5.95 -30.35 16.82
N TYR A 589 7.00 -29.55 16.86
CA TYR A 589 7.77 -29.13 15.70
C TYR A 589 9.23 -29.49 15.90
N THR A 590 9.87 -29.98 14.85
CA THR A 590 11.32 -30.08 14.80
C THR A 590 11.86 -29.15 13.73
N TYR A 591 13.07 -28.64 13.94
CA TYR A 591 13.71 -27.73 13.02
C TYR A 591 15.11 -28.22 12.64
N ASP A 592 15.57 -27.86 11.44
CA ASP A 592 16.99 -27.97 11.11
C ASP A 592 17.82 -26.83 11.72
N SER A 593 19.13 -26.88 11.48
CA SER A 593 20.08 -25.87 11.95
C SER A 593 19.92 -24.49 11.30
N GLN A 594 19.12 -24.37 10.24
CA GLN A 594 18.93 -23.13 9.48
C GLN A 594 17.65 -22.38 9.85
N GLY A 595 16.68 -23.00 10.50
CA GLY A 595 15.37 -22.36 10.72
C GLY A 595 14.16 -23.21 10.41
N ASN A 596 14.35 -24.34 9.73
CA ASN A 596 13.31 -24.87 8.84
C ASN A 596 12.61 -26.03 9.47
N ARG A 597 11.28 -26.00 9.44
CA ARG A 597 10.44 -26.98 10.13
C ARG A 597 10.50 -28.34 9.43
N LEU A 598 11.18 -29.31 10.02
CA LEU A 598 11.32 -30.67 9.49
C LEU A 598 10.10 -31.54 9.74
N THR A 599 9.44 -31.40 10.89
CA THR A 599 8.22 -32.15 11.21
C THR A 599 7.18 -31.27 11.88
N GLU A 600 5.93 -31.69 11.74
CA GLU A 600 4.77 -31.20 12.50
C GLU A 600 4.00 -32.42 12.98
N SER A 601 3.96 -32.68 14.29
CA SER A 601 3.35 -33.88 14.88
C SER A 601 2.19 -33.50 15.79
N ARG A 602 1.00 -34.05 15.52
CA ARG A 602 -0.23 -33.85 16.29
C ARG A 602 -0.58 -35.11 17.06
N MET A 603 -0.92 -34.96 18.34
CA MET A 603 -1.21 -36.12 19.18
C MET A 603 -2.17 -35.84 20.34
N GLY A 604 -2.88 -36.90 20.75
CA GLY A 604 -3.76 -36.89 21.91
C GLY A 604 -3.02 -36.74 23.25
N ALA A 605 -3.74 -36.40 24.33
CA ALA A 605 -3.14 -36.12 25.64
C ALA A 605 -2.34 -37.28 26.23
N ALA A 606 -2.84 -38.51 26.06
CA ALA A 606 -2.14 -39.71 26.52
C ALA A 606 -0.78 -39.91 25.82
N GLN A 607 -0.70 -39.61 24.53
CA GLN A 607 0.56 -39.71 23.77
C GLN A 607 1.48 -38.52 24.06
N CYS A 608 0.90 -37.33 24.23
CA CYS A 608 1.65 -36.12 24.56
C CYS A 608 2.42 -36.24 25.89
N ALA A 609 1.84 -36.91 26.89
CA ALA A 609 2.45 -37.09 28.20
C ALA A 609 3.61 -38.12 28.23
N LEU A 610 3.76 -38.93 27.17
CA LEU A 610 4.83 -39.92 27.07
C LEU A 610 6.11 -39.28 26.50
N ASP A 611 7.26 -39.81 26.93
CA ASP A 611 8.54 -39.53 26.26
C ASP A 611 8.40 -39.88 24.76
N PRO A 612 8.94 -39.08 23.84
CA PRO A 612 8.89 -39.35 22.40
C PRO A 612 9.24 -40.80 22.01
N ALA A 613 10.14 -41.47 22.76
CA ALA A 613 10.52 -42.85 22.51
C ALA A 613 9.44 -43.89 22.85
N ASP A 614 8.48 -43.56 23.72
CA ASP A 614 7.47 -44.47 24.26
C ASP A 614 6.08 -44.29 23.61
N ARG A 615 5.95 -43.38 22.65
CA ARG A 615 4.68 -43.06 21.99
C ARG A 615 4.26 -44.12 20.97
N ASP A 616 2.95 -44.33 20.86
CA ASP A 616 2.35 -45.16 19.81
C ASP A 616 2.29 -44.37 18.48
N PRO A 617 3.04 -44.76 17.45
CA PRO A 617 3.08 -44.04 16.17
C PRO A 617 1.73 -44.00 15.44
N SER A 618 0.82 -44.96 15.70
CA SER A 618 -0.51 -44.99 15.08
C SER A 618 -1.46 -43.92 15.63
N GLN A 619 -1.11 -43.32 16.77
CA GLN A 619 -1.88 -42.31 17.48
C GLN A 619 -1.26 -40.91 17.34
N VAL A 620 -0.22 -40.76 16.50
CA VAL A 620 0.49 -39.50 16.24
C VAL A 620 0.43 -39.19 14.73
N GLN A 621 -0.22 -38.09 14.38
CA GLN A 621 -0.26 -37.63 12.98
C GLN A 621 0.94 -36.73 12.71
N THR A 622 1.88 -37.20 11.88
CA THR A 622 3.11 -36.45 11.59
C THR A 622 3.19 -36.06 10.11
N TRP A 623 3.27 -34.75 9.85
CA TRP A 623 3.72 -34.23 8.57
C TRP A 623 5.25 -34.09 8.59
N GLN A 624 5.89 -34.46 7.49
CA GLN A 624 7.33 -34.33 7.31
C GLN A 624 7.62 -33.39 6.15
N TYR A 625 8.63 -32.55 6.33
CA TYR A 625 9.08 -31.59 5.34
C TYR A 625 10.57 -31.80 5.09
N THR A 626 10.95 -31.82 3.83
CA THR A 626 12.37 -31.74 3.45
C THR A 626 12.62 -30.42 2.74
N TYR A 627 13.85 -29.91 2.82
CA TYR A 627 14.22 -28.64 2.22
C TYR A 627 15.40 -28.82 1.27
N GLU A 628 15.43 -28.00 0.22
CA GLU A 628 16.58 -27.90 -0.66
C GLU A 628 17.65 -27.01 -0.01
N PRO A 629 18.87 -27.52 0.29
CA PRO A 629 19.85 -26.84 1.17
C PRO A 629 20.34 -25.47 0.70
N ARG A 630 20.19 -25.16 -0.60
CA ARG A 630 20.80 -23.99 -1.24
C ARG A 630 19.96 -22.71 -1.08
N PHE A 631 18.64 -22.83 -1.02
CA PHE A 631 17.70 -21.69 -0.95
C PHE A 631 16.70 -21.79 0.19
N ASN A 632 16.77 -22.87 0.98
CA ASN A 632 15.86 -23.08 2.08
C ASN A 632 14.39 -23.07 1.63
N ARG A 633 14.06 -23.95 0.67
CA ARG A 633 12.71 -24.11 0.12
C ARG A 633 12.23 -25.55 0.28
N VAL A 634 10.92 -25.73 0.50
CA VAL A 634 10.33 -27.05 0.71
C VAL A 634 10.53 -27.90 -0.55
N LYS A 635 11.26 -29.00 -0.41
CA LYS A 635 11.53 -30.01 -1.44
C LYS A 635 10.50 -31.13 -1.44
N SER A 636 10.00 -31.52 -0.27
CA SER A 636 8.88 -32.44 -0.18
C SER A 636 8.04 -32.17 1.05
N LYS A 637 6.75 -32.49 0.96
CA LYS A 637 5.81 -32.51 2.08
C LYS A 637 5.13 -33.86 2.09
N THR A 638 5.35 -34.63 3.15
CA THR A 638 4.72 -35.93 3.40
C THR A 638 3.66 -35.76 4.49
N ASP A 639 2.46 -36.29 4.25
CA ASP A 639 1.38 -36.26 5.22
C ASP A 639 1.41 -37.48 6.17
N PRO A 640 0.54 -37.52 7.21
CA PRO A 640 0.48 -38.64 8.16
C PRO A 640 0.10 -39.99 7.54
N LEU A 641 -0.49 -39.99 6.34
CA LEU A 641 -0.87 -41.21 5.61
C LEU A 641 0.27 -41.70 4.70
N GLY A 642 1.39 -40.97 4.64
CA GLY A 642 2.57 -41.29 3.83
C GLY A 642 2.52 -40.72 2.41
N TYR A 643 1.48 -39.96 2.07
CA TYR A 643 1.36 -39.33 0.75
C TYR A 643 2.31 -38.15 0.67
N THR A 644 3.18 -38.17 -0.33
CA THR A 644 4.27 -37.19 -0.48
C THR A 644 4.07 -36.33 -1.73
N THR A 645 4.01 -35.00 -1.54
CA THR A 645 4.15 -34.02 -2.62
C THR A 645 5.62 -33.62 -2.74
N VAL A 646 6.18 -33.65 -3.94
CA VAL A 646 7.59 -33.31 -4.23
C VAL A 646 7.65 -32.04 -5.08
N TYR A 647 8.55 -31.13 -4.71
CA TYR A 647 8.83 -29.87 -5.39
C TYR A 647 10.27 -29.93 -5.91
N THR A 648 10.43 -29.80 -7.23
CA THR A 648 11.74 -29.78 -7.89
C THR A 648 12.07 -28.36 -8.32
N TYR A 649 13.34 -27.98 -8.16
CA TYR A 649 13.91 -26.68 -8.54
C TYR A 649 15.05 -26.93 -9.53
N ASP A 650 15.15 -26.16 -10.63
CA ASP A 650 16.23 -26.32 -11.62
C ASP A 650 17.40 -25.40 -11.27
N HIS A 651 18.58 -25.99 -11.11
CA HIS A 651 19.79 -25.29 -10.69
C HIS A 651 20.77 -24.99 -11.83
N GLU A 652 20.62 -25.58 -13.01
CA GLU A 652 21.58 -25.44 -14.13
C GLU A 652 21.32 -24.19 -14.99
N ILE A 653 20.08 -23.69 -14.98
CA ILE A 653 19.65 -22.53 -15.80
C ILE A 653 19.37 -21.25 -14.99
N GLY A 654 19.62 -21.24 -13.67
CA GLY A 654 19.31 -20.11 -12.79
C GLY A 654 17.81 -19.90 -12.50
N GLN A 655 16.94 -20.80 -12.97
CA GLN A 655 15.50 -20.75 -12.73
C GLN A 655 15.13 -21.51 -11.46
N GLY A 656 15.15 -20.76 -10.36
CA GLY A 656 15.01 -21.29 -9.00
C GLY A 656 15.65 -20.37 -7.96
N GLU A 657 16.53 -19.44 -8.39
CA GLU A 657 17.09 -18.39 -7.52
C GLU A 657 16.02 -17.45 -6.94
N ARG A 658 14.82 -17.41 -7.54
CA ARG A 658 13.67 -16.62 -7.05
C ARG A 658 12.70 -17.39 -6.14
N GLY A 659 12.99 -18.66 -5.82
CA GLY A 659 12.22 -19.44 -4.86
C GLY A 659 10.93 -20.08 -5.37
N LEU A 660 10.79 -20.31 -6.69
CA LEU A 660 9.62 -20.95 -7.31
C LEU A 660 9.97 -22.34 -7.88
N PRO A 661 9.08 -23.36 -7.78
CA PRO A 661 9.32 -24.71 -8.29
C PRO A 661 9.18 -24.78 -9.82
N VAL A 662 9.93 -25.68 -10.46
CA VAL A 662 9.82 -26.02 -11.90
C VAL A 662 9.02 -27.29 -12.14
N VAL A 663 8.90 -28.16 -11.13
CA VAL A 663 8.05 -29.34 -11.17
C VAL A 663 7.39 -29.53 -9.81
N VAL A 664 6.09 -29.77 -9.79
CA VAL A 664 5.34 -30.18 -8.60
C VAL A 664 4.73 -31.55 -8.89
N GLN A 665 5.16 -32.56 -8.15
CA GLN A 665 4.65 -33.92 -8.24
C GLN A 665 3.76 -34.21 -7.04
N TYR A 666 2.50 -34.52 -7.31
CA TYR A 666 1.56 -34.94 -6.29
C TYR A 666 1.73 -36.44 -5.99
N PRO A 667 1.19 -36.93 -4.86
CA PRO A 667 1.25 -38.35 -4.52
C PRO A 667 0.71 -39.24 -5.67
N PRO A 668 1.27 -40.45 -5.88
CA PRO A 668 0.77 -41.35 -6.91
C PRO A 668 -0.70 -41.72 -6.68
N VAL A 669 -1.49 -41.72 -7.76
CA VAL A 669 -2.91 -42.09 -7.78
C VAL A 669 -3.16 -43.11 -8.87
N GLU A 670 -4.20 -43.91 -8.67
CA GLU A 670 -4.70 -44.83 -9.69
C GLU A 670 -5.56 -44.03 -10.69
N ASP A 671 -5.26 -44.12 -11.97
CA ASP A 671 -6.03 -43.47 -13.04
C ASP A 671 -7.24 -44.30 -13.50
N GLU A 672 -7.98 -43.80 -14.50
CA GLU A 672 -9.17 -44.46 -15.08
C GLU A 672 -8.91 -45.87 -15.62
N SER A 673 -7.64 -46.22 -15.90
CA SER A 673 -7.23 -47.52 -16.42
C SER A 673 -6.76 -48.49 -15.33
N GLY A 674 -6.72 -48.05 -14.07
CA GLY A 674 -6.16 -48.81 -12.95
C GLY A 674 -4.64 -48.68 -12.84
N ASP A 675 -4.01 -47.77 -13.59
CA ASP A 675 -2.56 -47.57 -13.58
C ASP A 675 -2.18 -46.52 -12.54
N ILE A 676 -1.08 -46.76 -11.81
CA ILE A 676 -0.56 -45.80 -10.83
C ILE A 676 0.21 -44.70 -11.57
N VAL A 677 -0.38 -43.50 -11.64
CA VAL A 677 0.21 -42.29 -12.22
C VAL A 677 0.63 -41.31 -11.13
N THR A 678 1.64 -40.47 -11.40
CA THR A 678 2.07 -39.40 -10.49
C THR A 678 1.68 -38.06 -11.11
N PRO A 679 0.58 -37.41 -10.66
CA PRO A 679 0.13 -36.15 -11.24
C PRO A 679 1.24 -35.10 -11.12
N THR A 680 1.63 -34.52 -12.24
CA THR A 680 2.83 -33.67 -12.31
C THR A 680 2.48 -32.37 -13.03
N VAL A 681 2.74 -31.23 -12.39
CA VAL A 681 2.68 -29.91 -13.01
C VAL A 681 4.10 -29.44 -13.27
N THR A 682 4.37 -28.91 -14.46
CA THR A 682 5.69 -28.36 -14.81
C THR A 682 5.62 -26.89 -15.18
N TYR A 683 6.64 -26.13 -14.82
CA TYR A 683 6.78 -24.71 -15.08
C TYR A 683 8.13 -24.43 -15.74
N GLU A 684 8.11 -23.64 -16.80
CA GLU A 684 9.29 -23.04 -17.39
C GLU A 684 9.21 -21.52 -17.16
N TYR A 685 10.31 -20.90 -16.77
CA TYR A 685 10.38 -19.47 -16.52
C TYR A 685 11.27 -18.79 -17.58
N ASN A 686 11.30 -17.45 -17.57
CA ASN A 686 12.35 -16.69 -18.25
C ASN A 686 13.43 -16.24 -17.25
N ALA A 687 14.47 -15.55 -17.74
CA ALA A 687 15.55 -15.00 -16.92
C ALA A 687 15.09 -14.00 -15.82
N TYR A 688 13.85 -13.48 -15.91
CA TYR A 688 13.24 -12.61 -14.91
C TYR A 688 12.34 -13.35 -13.92
N GLY A 689 12.28 -14.69 -13.98
CA GLY A 689 11.47 -15.53 -13.10
C GLY A 689 9.96 -15.40 -13.33
N LYS A 690 9.54 -15.02 -14.54
CA LYS A 690 8.14 -15.08 -14.97
C LYS A 690 7.89 -16.39 -15.71
N VAL A 691 6.76 -17.06 -15.46
CA VAL A 691 6.36 -18.32 -16.11
C VAL A 691 6.17 -18.07 -17.60
N VAL A 692 6.92 -18.74 -18.47
CA VAL A 692 6.74 -18.72 -19.94
C VAL A 692 5.97 -19.93 -20.44
N ARG A 693 5.93 -21.00 -19.66
CA ARG A 693 5.20 -22.23 -19.98
C ARG A 693 4.76 -22.92 -18.71
N GLU A 694 3.53 -23.38 -18.68
CA GLU A 694 2.97 -24.22 -17.63
C GLU A 694 2.36 -25.45 -18.28
N THR A 695 2.66 -26.63 -17.77
CA THR A 695 2.00 -27.88 -18.17
C THR A 695 1.24 -28.40 -16.96
N ASP A 696 -0.07 -28.50 -17.07
CA ASP A 696 -0.91 -29.02 -15.99
C ASP A 696 -0.79 -30.54 -15.84
N VAL A 697 -1.54 -31.09 -14.87
CA VAL A 697 -1.53 -32.53 -14.54
C VAL A 697 -1.94 -33.44 -15.70
N MET A 698 -2.51 -32.90 -16.78
CA MET A 698 -3.02 -33.66 -17.92
C MET A 698 -2.27 -33.36 -19.20
N GLY A 699 -1.14 -32.66 -19.10
CA GLY A 699 -0.29 -32.37 -20.24
C GLY A 699 -0.75 -31.18 -21.06
N VAL A 700 -1.79 -30.44 -20.65
CA VAL A 700 -2.21 -29.22 -21.35
C VAL A 700 -1.19 -28.13 -21.08
N VAL A 701 -0.66 -27.57 -22.15
CA VAL A 701 0.42 -26.59 -22.08
C VAL A 701 -0.13 -25.18 -22.28
N THR A 702 0.04 -24.31 -21.27
CA THR A 702 -0.22 -22.88 -21.37
C THR A 702 1.08 -22.12 -21.54
N CYS A 703 1.24 -21.38 -22.64
CA CYS A 703 2.39 -20.55 -22.92
C CYS A 703 2.11 -19.08 -22.62
N TYR A 704 3.10 -18.37 -22.08
CA TYR A 704 3.06 -16.95 -21.76
C TYR A 704 4.18 -16.23 -22.49
N THR A 705 3.86 -15.17 -23.22
CA THR A 705 4.85 -14.31 -23.87
C THR A 705 4.90 -12.96 -23.19
N TYR A 706 6.12 -12.51 -22.91
CA TYR A 706 6.41 -11.20 -22.36
C TYR A 706 7.23 -10.43 -23.38
N THR A 707 6.70 -9.31 -23.86
CA THR A 707 7.40 -8.44 -24.81
C THR A 707 7.66 -7.07 -24.16
N GLN A 708 8.70 -6.38 -24.65
CA GLN A 708 8.91 -4.97 -24.35
C GLN A 708 8.18 -4.16 -25.43
N GLY A 709 7.31 -3.21 -25.07
CA GLY A 709 6.70 -2.28 -26.02
C GLY A 709 5.25 -2.57 -26.43
N THR A 710 4.77 -1.84 -27.45
CA THR A 710 3.37 -1.79 -27.89
C THR A 710 2.96 -2.98 -28.78
N ALA A 711 1.66 -3.02 -29.14
CA ALA A 711 1.06 -4.05 -30.01
C ALA A 711 1.80 -4.27 -31.33
N GLU A 712 2.19 -3.18 -31.98
CA GLU A 712 2.78 -3.20 -33.32
C GLU A 712 4.23 -3.66 -33.26
N GLU A 713 4.95 -3.34 -32.19
CA GLU A 713 6.34 -3.74 -31.93
C GLU A 713 6.46 -5.24 -31.58
N ALA A 714 5.42 -5.82 -30.95
CA ALA A 714 5.34 -7.25 -30.65
C ALA A 714 5.16 -8.14 -31.90
N THR A 715 4.76 -7.56 -33.04
CA THR A 715 4.52 -8.28 -34.30
C THR A 715 5.76 -8.42 -35.20
N ASP A 716 6.81 -7.59 -35.07
CA ASP A 716 7.97 -7.60 -35.99
C ASP A 716 9.38 -7.64 -35.37
N GLY A 717 9.52 -7.41 -34.05
CA GLY A 717 10.79 -7.57 -33.35
C GLY A 717 11.85 -6.48 -33.59
N THR A 718 11.49 -5.30 -34.07
CA THR A 718 12.42 -4.16 -34.19
C THR A 718 12.09 -3.01 -33.24
N PHE A 719 13.09 -2.56 -32.46
CA PHE A 719 12.93 -1.50 -31.45
C PHE A 719 13.43 -0.14 -31.98
N ALA A 720 12.66 0.93 -31.75
CA ALA A 720 13.11 2.31 -32.01
C ALA A 720 14.01 2.84 -30.85
N PRO A 721 15.01 3.70 -31.13
CA PRO A 721 15.86 4.27 -30.09
C PRO A 721 15.11 5.28 -29.22
N GLY A 722 15.09 5.08 -27.90
CA GLY A 722 14.68 6.11 -26.92
C GLY A 722 13.49 5.80 -26.01
N VAL A 723 12.82 4.64 -26.15
CA VAL A 723 11.78 4.21 -25.21
C VAL A 723 12.44 3.65 -23.95
N THR A 724 12.03 4.13 -22.77
CA THR A 724 12.53 3.59 -21.49
C THR A 724 11.68 2.35 -21.15
N PRO A 725 12.23 1.12 -21.20
CA PRO A 725 11.42 -0.09 -21.04
C PRO A 725 11.09 -0.38 -19.58
N VAL A 726 9.87 -0.88 -19.32
CA VAL A 726 9.58 -1.64 -18.10
C VAL A 726 9.77 -3.13 -18.42
N PRO A 727 10.74 -3.83 -17.82
CA PRO A 727 10.90 -5.26 -18.06
C PRO A 727 9.71 -6.09 -17.54
N GLY A 728 9.11 -6.94 -18.39
CA GLY A 728 8.31 -8.09 -17.93
C GLY A 728 6.79 -7.97 -17.94
N LEU A 729 6.19 -7.18 -18.84
CA LEU A 729 4.73 -7.15 -19.02
C LEU A 729 4.23 -8.37 -19.81
N LEU A 730 3.18 -9.02 -19.30
CA LEU A 730 2.56 -10.19 -19.94
C LEU A 730 1.67 -9.74 -21.09
N THR A 731 2.12 -9.96 -22.33
CA THR A 731 1.45 -9.46 -23.55
C THR A 731 0.68 -10.51 -24.32
N LYS A 732 0.96 -11.80 -24.10
CA LYS A 732 0.24 -12.90 -24.75
C LYS A 732 0.12 -14.11 -23.83
N VAL A 733 -1.06 -14.72 -23.82
CA VAL A 733 -1.31 -16.04 -23.20
C VAL A 733 -1.87 -16.95 -24.28
N VAL A 734 -1.31 -18.15 -24.43
CA VAL A 734 -1.76 -19.18 -25.37
C VAL A 734 -2.04 -20.45 -24.60
N ARG A 735 -3.28 -20.91 -24.58
CA ARG A 735 -3.63 -22.24 -24.07
C ARG A 735 -3.48 -23.27 -25.19
N ASP A 736 -2.99 -24.45 -24.83
CA ASP A 736 -2.66 -25.57 -25.72
C ASP A 736 -1.65 -25.19 -26.81
N CYS A 737 -0.57 -24.53 -26.41
CA CYS A 737 0.44 -24.06 -27.36
C CYS A 737 1.14 -25.23 -28.08
N GLY A 738 0.93 -25.31 -29.40
CA GLY A 738 1.40 -26.41 -30.26
C GLY A 738 0.30 -27.40 -30.68
N GLY A 739 -0.89 -27.33 -30.06
CA GLY A 739 -2.10 -28.02 -30.49
C GLY A 739 -2.78 -27.35 -31.68
N LEU A 740 -3.80 -28.01 -32.26
CA LEU A 740 -4.60 -27.46 -33.35
C LEU A 740 -5.66 -26.46 -32.87
N ASP A 741 -6.09 -26.56 -31.61
CA ASP A 741 -7.18 -25.76 -31.02
C ASP A 741 -6.67 -24.68 -30.04
N GLN A 742 -5.72 -23.85 -30.49
CA GLN A 742 -5.08 -22.82 -29.66
C GLN A 742 -6.02 -21.65 -29.36
N THR A 743 -6.17 -21.29 -28.08
CA THR A 743 -6.79 -20.01 -27.68
C THR A 743 -5.73 -19.02 -27.29
N THR A 744 -5.82 -17.80 -27.85
CA THR A 744 -4.84 -16.75 -27.61
C THR A 744 -5.50 -15.51 -27.04
N THR A 745 -4.94 -14.98 -25.95
CA THR A 745 -5.28 -13.67 -25.39
C THR A 745 -4.09 -12.73 -25.50
N TYR A 746 -4.30 -11.53 -26.04
CA TYR A 746 -3.32 -10.46 -26.10
C TYR A 746 -3.65 -9.36 -25.09
N ARG A 747 -2.62 -8.69 -24.58
CA ARG A 747 -2.74 -7.49 -23.76
C ARG A 747 -1.82 -6.40 -24.28
N LEU A 748 -2.39 -5.24 -24.57
CA LEU A 748 -1.67 -4.04 -24.96
C LEU A 748 -1.54 -3.12 -23.77
N PHE A 749 -0.38 -2.48 -23.61
CA PHE A 749 -0.09 -1.61 -22.47
C PHE A 749 0.31 -0.20 -22.93
N ASP A 750 0.02 0.81 -22.13
CA ASP A 750 0.54 2.16 -22.29
C ASP A 750 2.00 2.28 -21.79
N ALA A 751 2.58 3.48 -21.91
CA ALA A 751 3.95 3.76 -21.45
C ALA A 751 4.13 3.67 -19.92
N ALA A 752 3.04 3.74 -19.14
CA ALA A 752 3.05 3.58 -17.70
C ALA A 752 2.88 2.11 -17.26
N GLY A 753 2.63 1.19 -18.20
CA GLY A 753 2.41 -0.23 -17.95
C GLY A 753 0.97 -0.60 -17.62
N ASN A 754 0.00 0.28 -17.89
CA ASN A 754 -1.42 -0.02 -17.70
C ASN A 754 -2.01 -0.69 -18.96
N PRO A 755 -2.86 -1.73 -18.83
CA PRO A 755 -3.41 -2.42 -19.99
C PRO A 755 -4.44 -1.55 -20.72
N GLN A 756 -4.18 -1.16 -21.97
CA GLN A 756 -5.07 -0.38 -22.84
C GLN A 756 -6.08 -1.24 -23.60
N SER A 757 -5.69 -2.46 -23.99
CA SER A 757 -6.65 -3.41 -24.54
C SER A 757 -6.34 -4.85 -24.18
N ILE A 758 -7.38 -5.66 -24.13
CA ILE A 758 -7.32 -7.10 -23.90
C ILE A 758 -8.10 -7.75 -25.03
N THR A 759 -7.44 -8.55 -25.85
CA THR A 759 -8.01 -9.15 -27.06
C THR A 759 -7.94 -10.66 -26.99
N GLY A 760 -9.08 -11.33 -26.83
CA GLY A 760 -9.20 -12.79 -26.89
C GLY A 760 -9.59 -13.26 -28.30
N PHE A 761 -9.02 -14.37 -28.75
CA PHE A 761 -9.38 -15.04 -30.00
C PHE A 761 -9.93 -16.45 -29.73
N GLY A 762 -11.03 -16.77 -30.41
CA GLY A 762 -11.57 -18.12 -30.66
C GLY A 762 -10.50 -19.17 -30.95
N ALA A 763 -10.60 -20.40 -30.39
CA ALA A 763 -9.92 -21.55 -30.99
C ALA A 763 -10.44 -21.79 -32.41
N GLU A 764 -9.54 -22.08 -33.37
CA GLU A 764 -9.96 -22.50 -34.71
C GLU A 764 -10.69 -23.84 -34.61
N SER A 765 -11.99 -23.90 -34.91
CA SER A 765 -12.71 -25.17 -34.89
C SER A 765 -12.16 -26.13 -35.95
N ALA A 766 -11.52 -27.22 -35.54
CA ALA A 766 -11.11 -28.33 -36.38
C ALA A 766 -12.33 -29.09 -36.96
N GLY A 767 -12.94 -28.54 -38.02
CA GLY A 767 -14.14 -29.12 -38.64
C GLY A 767 -14.30 -28.93 -40.15
N CYS A 768 -13.34 -28.29 -40.85
CA CYS A 768 -13.42 -28.10 -42.30
C CYS A 768 -12.22 -28.75 -43.02
N PRO A 769 -12.35 -30.00 -43.52
CA PRO A 769 -11.26 -30.69 -44.25
C PRO A 769 -10.89 -30.06 -45.60
N SER A 770 -11.51 -28.94 -46.00
CA SER A 770 -11.29 -28.28 -47.29
C SER A 770 -11.03 -26.77 -47.20
N CYS A 771 -10.92 -26.20 -46.00
CA CYS A 771 -10.63 -24.78 -45.85
C CYS A 771 -9.11 -24.56 -45.88
N SER A 772 -8.64 -23.74 -46.83
CA SER A 772 -7.22 -23.44 -47.03
C SER A 772 -6.72 -22.56 -45.87
N VAL A 773 -5.52 -22.84 -45.38
CA VAL A 773 -4.80 -22.04 -44.37
C VAL A 773 -4.76 -20.58 -44.82
N GLY A 774 -5.33 -19.70 -44.00
CA GLY A 774 -5.31 -18.25 -44.18
C GLY A 774 -6.62 -17.66 -44.69
N GLN A 775 -7.67 -17.62 -43.86
CA GLN A 775 -8.52 -16.44 -43.70
C GLN A 775 -9.55 -16.59 -42.56
N ARG A 776 -9.47 -15.64 -41.62
CA ARG A 776 -10.45 -15.14 -40.63
C ARG A 776 -10.68 -15.96 -39.35
N ALA A 777 -10.00 -15.55 -38.29
CA ALA A 777 -10.49 -15.65 -36.92
C ALA A 777 -11.83 -14.89 -36.84
N THR A 778 -12.91 -15.57 -36.44
CA THR A 778 -14.28 -15.02 -36.57
C THR A 778 -14.86 -14.47 -35.26
N ALA A 779 -14.19 -14.62 -34.12
CA ALA A 779 -14.61 -14.02 -32.85
C ALA A 779 -13.41 -13.34 -32.17
N VAL A 780 -13.45 -12.02 -32.08
CA VAL A 780 -12.45 -11.18 -31.40
C VAL A 780 -13.15 -10.53 -30.21
N HIS A 781 -12.79 -10.92 -28.99
CA HIS A 781 -13.29 -10.24 -27.78
C HIS A 781 -12.30 -9.16 -27.39
N GLU A 782 -12.59 -7.91 -27.72
CA GLU A 782 -11.73 -6.78 -27.39
C GLU A 782 -12.34 -5.96 -26.24
N THR A 783 -11.63 -5.88 -25.12
CA THR A 783 -11.90 -4.89 -24.07
C THR A 783 -10.89 -3.76 -24.20
N ARG A 784 -11.34 -2.50 -24.20
CA ARG A 784 -10.48 -1.30 -24.22
C ARG A 784 -10.58 -0.53 -22.92
N LEU A 785 -9.48 0.04 -22.48
CA LEU A 785 -9.33 0.74 -21.21
C LEU A 785 -8.56 2.05 -21.44
N ALA A 786 -8.97 3.11 -20.77
CA ALA A 786 -8.25 4.37 -20.71
C ALA A 786 -8.03 4.79 -19.25
N TYR A 787 -6.89 5.43 -18.98
CA TYR A 787 -6.45 5.82 -17.64
C TYR A 787 -6.20 7.33 -17.56
N ASP A 788 -6.35 7.90 -16.37
CA ASP A 788 -5.87 9.25 -16.07
C ASP A 788 -4.39 9.28 -15.67
N GLY A 789 -3.86 10.47 -15.36
CA GLY A 789 -2.47 10.66 -14.94
C GLY A 789 -2.09 10.03 -13.58
N LEU A 790 -3.06 9.47 -12.84
CA LEU A 790 -2.86 8.72 -11.59
C LEU A 790 -3.04 7.21 -11.80
N ASN A 791 -3.07 6.72 -13.04
CA ASN A 791 -3.30 5.32 -13.42
C ASN A 791 -4.66 4.75 -13.00
N ARG A 792 -5.70 5.61 -12.85
CA ARG A 792 -7.08 5.18 -12.56
C ARG A 792 -7.87 5.04 -13.86
N VAL A 793 -8.74 4.02 -13.97
CA VAL A 793 -9.54 3.77 -15.18
C VAL A 793 -10.61 4.84 -15.35
N ILE A 794 -10.54 5.65 -16.40
CA ILE A 794 -11.52 6.70 -16.74
C ILE A 794 -12.48 6.29 -17.86
N SER A 795 -12.14 5.26 -18.63
CA SER A 795 -13.04 4.68 -19.62
C SER A 795 -12.77 3.19 -19.78
N ARG A 796 -13.83 2.41 -19.92
CA ARG A 796 -13.78 0.97 -20.22
C ARG A 796 -14.82 0.62 -21.26
N THR A 797 -14.38 0.11 -22.40
CA THR A 797 -15.26 -0.48 -23.41
C THR A 797 -15.15 -2.00 -23.34
N ASN A 798 -16.24 -2.71 -23.05
CA ASN A 798 -16.22 -4.17 -23.02
C ASN A 798 -16.29 -4.79 -24.44
N ALA A 799 -16.19 -6.12 -24.54
CA ALA A 799 -16.27 -6.83 -25.82
C ALA A 799 -17.64 -6.71 -26.53
N ALA A 800 -18.69 -6.25 -25.84
CA ALA A 800 -19.99 -5.91 -26.42
C ALA A 800 -20.06 -4.49 -26.99
N GLY A 801 -18.99 -3.68 -26.84
CA GLY A 801 -18.96 -2.27 -27.24
C GLY A 801 -19.58 -1.31 -26.23
N VAL A 802 -20.01 -1.78 -25.06
CA VAL A 802 -20.52 -0.92 -23.97
C VAL A 802 -19.37 -0.11 -23.40
N THR A 803 -19.51 1.21 -23.40
CA THR A 803 -18.51 2.11 -22.83
C THR A 803 -18.96 2.64 -21.48
N THR A 804 -18.19 2.34 -20.43
CA THR A 804 -18.34 2.91 -19.09
C THR A 804 -17.31 4.02 -18.90
N ILE A 805 -17.75 5.23 -18.59
CA ILE A 805 -16.93 6.38 -18.24
C ILE A 805 -16.93 6.55 -16.72
N PHE A 806 -15.77 6.81 -16.14
CA PHE A 806 -15.59 7.03 -14.71
C PHE A 806 -14.94 8.39 -14.48
N GLU A 807 -15.43 9.13 -13.49
CA GLU A 807 -14.82 10.36 -12.98
C GLU A 807 -14.59 10.21 -11.48
N TYR A 808 -13.45 10.72 -11.02
CA TYR A 808 -13.01 10.62 -9.64
C TYR A 808 -12.72 12.01 -9.08
N ASP A 809 -12.86 12.17 -7.77
CA ASP A 809 -12.34 13.34 -7.07
C ASP A 809 -10.80 13.27 -6.91
N GLY A 810 -10.27 14.23 -6.14
CA GLY A 810 -8.84 14.30 -5.87
C GLY A 810 -8.30 13.27 -4.89
N ASP A 811 -9.16 12.68 -4.06
CA ASP A 811 -8.81 11.67 -3.07
C ASP A 811 -8.91 10.25 -3.63
N GLY A 812 -9.47 10.09 -4.84
CA GLY A 812 -9.61 8.79 -5.50
C GLY A 812 -11.03 8.21 -5.46
N ASN A 813 -12.00 8.91 -4.87
CA ASN A 813 -13.37 8.42 -4.79
C ASN A 813 -14.08 8.63 -6.12
N LEU A 814 -14.86 7.64 -6.55
CA LEU A 814 -15.63 7.68 -7.79
C LEU A 814 -16.83 8.63 -7.63
N THR A 815 -16.84 9.78 -8.30
CA THR A 815 -17.90 10.80 -8.20
C THR A 815 -18.96 10.68 -9.31
N ARG A 816 -18.60 10.11 -10.47
CA ARG A 816 -19.53 9.91 -11.57
C ARG A 816 -19.21 8.65 -12.35
N LYS A 817 -20.23 7.89 -12.70
CA LYS A 817 -20.16 6.71 -13.57
C LYS A 817 -21.23 6.86 -14.66
N VAL A 818 -20.84 6.75 -15.92
CA VAL A 818 -21.79 6.73 -17.05
C VAL A 818 -21.60 5.45 -17.82
N GLU A 819 -22.65 4.65 -17.94
CA GLU A 819 -22.66 3.47 -18.79
C GLU A 819 -23.46 3.76 -20.05
N ASP A 820 -22.78 3.80 -21.20
CA ASP A 820 -23.38 3.99 -22.53
C ASP A 820 -23.57 2.64 -23.22
N TYR A 821 -24.84 2.29 -23.40
CA TYR A 821 -25.30 1.06 -24.06
C TYR A 821 -25.77 1.33 -25.50
N GLY A 822 -25.01 2.09 -26.28
CA GLY A 822 -25.34 2.36 -27.68
C GLY A 822 -26.48 3.36 -27.84
N GLY A 823 -26.45 4.45 -27.06
CA GLY A 823 -27.46 5.52 -27.10
C GLY A 823 -28.42 5.53 -25.91
N ARG A 824 -28.23 4.60 -24.96
CA ARG A 824 -28.90 4.61 -23.66
C ARG A 824 -27.87 4.78 -22.56
N ASN A 825 -27.92 5.92 -21.87
CA ASN A 825 -26.97 6.24 -20.82
C ASN A 825 -27.61 6.00 -19.45
N VAL A 826 -26.90 5.26 -18.60
CA VAL A 826 -27.19 5.20 -17.16
C VAL A 826 -26.11 5.99 -16.45
N GLU A 827 -26.51 7.10 -15.83
CA GLU A 827 -25.62 7.98 -15.07
C GLU A 827 -25.80 7.71 -13.58
N THR A 828 -24.72 7.43 -12.87
CA THR A 828 -24.67 7.41 -11.41
C THR A 828 -23.75 8.51 -10.90
N VAL A 829 -24.23 9.35 -10.00
CA VAL A 829 -23.46 10.41 -9.34
C VAL A 829 -23.34 10.08 -7.85
N TYR A 830 -22.13 10.17 -7.32
CA TYR A 830 -21.81 9.93 -5.92
C TYR A 830 -21.29 11.22 -5.28
N VAL A 831 -21.64 11.43 -4.01
CA VAL A 831 -21.18 12.56 -3.20
C VAL A 831 -20.59 12.02 -1.91
N TYR A 832 -19.39 12.47 -1.55
CA TYR A 832 -18.67 12.05 -0.34
C TYR A 832 -18.44 13.23 0.60
N ASP A 833 -18.20 12.94 1.88
CA ASP A 833 -17.61 13.91 2.80
C ASP A 833 -16.08 13.95 2.66
N ALA A 834 -15.43 14.84 3.44
CA ALA A 834 -13.97 14.99 3.43
C ALA A 834 -13.21 13.78 4.01
N ALA A 835 -13.89 12.85 4.67
CA ALA A 835 -13.31 11.60 5.18
C ALA A 835 -13.51 10.43 4.20
N GLY A 836 -14.12 10.67 3.03
CA GLY A 836 -14.39 9.65 2.02
C GLY A 836 -15.66 8.84 2.26
N ASN A 837 -16.53 9.22 3.21
CA ASN A 837 -17.80 8.50 3.43
C ASN A 837 -18.85 8.92 2.39
N LEU A 838 -19.53 7.94 1.77
CA LEU A 838 -20.55 8.19 0.75
C LEU A 838 -21.82 8.79 1.38
N LEU A 839 -22.12 10.05 1.08
CA LEU A 839 -23.28 10.80 1.59
C LEU A 839 -24.53 10.66 0.72
N SER A 840 -24.38 10.51 -0.58
CA SER A 840 -25.51 10.22 -1.47
C SER A 840 -25.07 9.57 -2.77
N GLU A 841 -25.94 8.73 -3.32
CA GLU A 841 -25.84 8.24 -4.68
C GLU A 841 -27.14 8.55 -5.44
N ARG A 842 -27.02 9.00 -6.69
CA ARG A 842 -28.15 9.20 -7.59
C ARG A 842 -27.90 8.46 -8.89
N THR A 843 -28.74 7.49 -9.21
CA THR A 843 -28.70 6.79 -10.50
C THR A 843 -29.89 7.21 -11.36
N ASP A 844 -29.64 7.51 -12.62
CA ASP A 844 -30.63 8.02 -13.58
C ASP A 844 -30.40 7.40 -14.95
N ASP A 845 -31.44 6.78 -15.51
CA ASP A 845 -31.40 6.22 -16.87
C ASP A 845 -32.26 7.01 -17.88
N GLY A 846 -32.73 8.20 -17.49
CA GLY A 846 -33.65 9.06 -18.22
C GLY A 846 -35.12 8.66 -18.11
N SER A 847 -35.44 7.43 -17.71
CA SER A 847 -36.81 6.94 -17.47
C SER A 847 -37.17 6.92 -15.99
N LEU A 848 -36.18 6.71 -15.12
CA LEU A 848 -36.29 6.64 -13.68
C LEU A 848 -35.02 7.25 -13.06
N SER A 849 -35.19 8.06 -12.01
CA SER A 849 -34.09 8.57 -11.20
C SER A 849 -34.29 8.13 -9.74
N ILE A 850 -33.29 7.47 -9.18
CA ILE A 850 -33.27 6.97 -7.80
C ILE A 850 -32.19 7.71 -7.04
N GLN A 851 -32.53 8.21 -5.86
CA GLN A 851 -31.59 8.89 -4.98
C GLN A 851 -31.61 8.26 -3.59
N LYS A 852 -30.43 7.86 -3.10
CA LYS A 852 -30.22 7.43 -1.72
C LYS A 852 -29.35 8.44 -0.99
N SER A 853 -29.52 8.55 0.33
CA SER A 853 -28.67 9.40 1.18
C SER A 853 -28.27 8.73 2.48
N TYR A 854 -27.10 9.07 2.97
CA TYR A 854 -26.49 8.49 4.16
C TYR A 854 -25.97 9.59 5.08
N ALA A 855 -25.89 9.32 6.38
CA ALA A 855 -25.19 10.17 7.34
C ALA A 855 -24.34 9.29 8.25
N TYR A 856 -23.20 9.83 8.69
CA TYR A 856 -22.21 9.14 9.51
C TYR A 856 -21.94 9.91 10.79
N ASP A 857 -21.48 9.21 11.83
CA ASP A 857 -20.84 9.83 12.99
C ASP A 857 -19.37 10.18 12.71
N ILE A 858 -18.70 10.71 13.74
CA ILE A 858 -17.31 11.15 13.65
C ILE A 858 -16.32 9.99 13.41
N ASN A 859 -16.69 8.77 13.78
CA ASN A 859 -15.88 7.57 13.59
C ASN A 859 -16.15 6.89 12.23
N GLY A 860 -16.92 7.56 11.34
CA GLY A 860 -17.29 7.04 10.03
C GLY A 860 -18.32 5.91 10.07
N LYS A 861 -19.06 5.71 11.18
CA LYS A 861 -20.14 4.73 11.26
C LYS A 861 -21.45 5.35 10.77
N ARG A 862 -22.21 4.60 9.96
CA ARG A 862 -23.45 5.08 9.34
C ARG A 862 -24.56 5.17 10.37
N VAL A 863 -25.11 6.35 10.62
CA VAL A 863 -26.18 6.59 11.62
C VAL A 863 -27.56 6.81 11.02
N ARG A 864 -27.62 7.11 9.72
CA ARG A 864 -28.86 7.26 8.96
C ARG A 864 -28.66 6.76 7.54
N GLU A 865 -29.67 6.07 7.03
CA GLU A 865 -29.79 5.68 5.63
C GLU A 865 -31.19 6.05 5.15
N GLN A 866 -31.26 6.61 3.95
CA GLN A 866 -32.50 6.84 3.23
C GLN A 866 -32.43 6.14 1.89
N ASP A 867 -33.38 5.26 1.65
CA ASP A 867 -33.49 4.48 0.42
C ASP A 867 -34.06 5.31 -0.75
N GLY A 868 -34.18 4.69 -1.92
CA GLY A 868 -34.67 5.31 -3.15
C GLY A 868 -36.16 5.65 -3.13
N ALA A 869 -36.95 5.00 -2.27
CA ALA A 869 -38.33 5.37 -1.99
C ALA A 869 -38.47 6.48 -0.93
N GLY A 870 -37.37 6.88 -0.28
CA GLY A 870 -37.33 7.91 0.74
C GLY A 870 -37.57 7.41 2.17
N ASN A 871 -37.65 6.09 2.40
CA ASN A 871 -37.77 5.50 3.73
C ASN A 871 -36.46 5.65 4.50
N VAL A 872 -36.54 5.89 5.82
CA VAL A 872 -35.36 6.22 6.64
C VAL A 872 -35.11 5.15 7.70
N THR A 873 -33.95 4.51 7.63
CA THR A 873 -33.41 3.62 8.67
C THR A 873 -32.39 4.39 9.51
N ARG A 874 -32.41 4.21 10.84
CA ARG A 874 -31.43 4.83 11.75
C ARG A 874 -30.65 3.77 12.50
N TYR A 875 -29.39 4.07 12.76
CA TYR A 875 -28.46 3.20 13.49
C TYR A 875 -27.94 3.96 14.70
N ILE A 876 -27.93 3.28 15.86
CA ILE A 876 -27.40 3.82 17.11
C ILE A 876 -26.24 2.92 17.53
N TYR A 877 -25.09 3.53 17.78
CA TYR A 877 -23.90 2.86 18.29
C TYR A 877 -23.67 3.27 19.74
N ASP A 878 -23.00 2.40 20.50
CA ASP A 878 -22.50 2.75 21.83
C ASP A 878 -21.09 3.37 21.79
N ALA A 879 -20.57 3.73 22.96
CA ALA A 879 -19.22 4.26 23.16
C ALA A 879 -18.06 3.38 22.68
N ALA A 880 -18.31 2.10 22.39
CA ALA A 880 -17.33 1.15 21.86
C ALA A 880 -17.51 0.94 20.34
N ASP A 881 -18.26 1.82 19.67
CA ASP A 881 -18.63 1.76 18.25
C ASP A 881 -19.39 0.48 17.85
N GLN A 882 -20.10 -0.13 18.79
CA GLN A 882 -20.91 -1.33 18.57
C GLN A 882 -22.36 -0.95 18.26
N LEU A 883 -22.98 -1.59 17.25
CA LEU A 883 -24.34 -1.26 16.81
C LEU A 883 -25.39 -1.77 17.79
N VAL A 884 -25.95 -0.89 18.62
CA VAL A 884 -26.92 -1.25 19.67
C VAL A 884 -28.38 -1.17 19.21
N ASN A 885 -28.74 -0.27 18.29
CA ASN A 885 -30.11 -0.22 17.75
C ASN A 885 -30.14 -0.03 16.24
N ILE A 886 -31.08 -0.71 15.59
CA ILE A 886 -31.52 -0.45 14.22
C ILE A 886 -32.99 -0.06 14.29
N ILE A 887 -33.32 1.15 13.87
CA ILE A 887 -34.69 1.66 13.83
C ILE A 887 -35.13 1.69 12.38
N TRP A 888 -36.06 0.82 12.04
CA TRP A 888 -36.64 0.70 10.71
C TRP A 888 -37.61 1.86 10.40
N PRO A 889 -37.91 2.11 9.11
CA PRO A 889 -38.78 3.21 8.71
C PRO A 889 -40.22 3.16 9.26
N ASP A 890 -40.72 1.96 9.59
CA ASP A 890 -42.03 1.74 10.20
C ASP A 890 -42.03 1.91 11.74
N GLY A 891 -40.86 2.21 12.32
CA GLY A 891 -40.66 2.37 13.75
C GLY A 891 -40.28 1.09 14.49
N GLY A 892 -40.20 -0.06 13.80
CA GLY A 892 -39.67 -1.29 14.38
C GLY A 892 -38.22 -1.10 14.85
N VAL A 893 -37.88 -1.64 16.01
CA VAL A 893 -36.54 -1.48 16.60
C VAL A 893 -35.92 -2.85 16.84
N ILE A 894 -34.76 -3.09 16.26
CA ILE A 894 -33.89 -4.21 16.63
C ILE A 894 -32.89 -3.70 17.65
N THR A 895 -32.82 -4.33 18.82
CA THR A 895 -31.88 -3.98 19.89
C THR A 895 -30.80 -5.05 20.02
N ARG A 896 -29.54 -4.68 20.21
CA ARG A 896 -28.41 -5.59 20.37
C ARG A 896 -27.65 -5.29 21.65
N THR A 897 -27.20 -6.35 22.33
CA THR A 897 -26.23 -6.25 23.41
C THR A 897 -24.99 -7.05 23.05
N TYR A 898 -23.85 -6.64 23.59
CA TYR A 898 -22.56 -7.27 23.33
C TYR A 898 -21.89 -7.64 24.63
N ASN A 899 -21.24 -8.80 24.66
CA ASN A 899 -20.40 -9.17 25.79
C ASN A 899 -19.13 -8.31 25.83
N LEU A 900 -18.35 -8.47 26.89
CA LEU A 900 -17.12 -7.70 27.13
C LEU A 900 -15.99 -7.98 26.12
N ALA A 901 -16.10 -9.03 25.30
CA ALA A 901 -15.20 -9.28 24.19
C ALA A 901 -15.69 -8.65 22.86
N GLY A 902 -16.73 -7.83 22.91
CA GLY A 902 -17.34 -7.16 21.75
C GLY A 902 -18.12 -8.09 20.83
N ARG A 903 -18.49 -9.29 21.27
CA ARG A 903 -19.29 -10.25 20.49
C ARG A 903 -20.76 -10.08 20.83
N LEU A 904 -21.63 -10.16 19.82
CA LEU A 904 -23.08 -10.04 19.97
C LEU A 904 -23.59 -11.06 20.99
N GLU A 905 -24.13 -10.62 22.12
CA GLU A 905 -24.63 -11.47 23.19
C GLU A 905 -26.13 -11.70 23.07
N THR A 906 -26.90 -10.64 22.82
CA THR A 906 -28.33 -10.76 22.53
C THR A 906 -28.73 -9.86 21.37
N GLU A 907 -29.72 -10.31 20.61
CA GLU A 907 -30.46 -9.52 19.62
C GLU A 907 -31.94 -9.65 19.92
N THR A 908 -32.64 -8.53 20.06
CA THR A 908 -34.10 -8.48 20.22
C THR A 908 -34.68 -7.97 18.91
N ASP A 909 -35.53 -8.77 18.26
CA ASP A 909 -36.22 -8.35 17.04
C ASP A 909 -37.30 -7.28 17.31
N ALA A 910 -37.93 -6.77 16.26
CA ALA A 910 -38.93 -5.71 16.38
C ALA A 910 -40.23 -6.18 17.08
N GLU A 911 -40.47 -7.49 17.10
CA GLU A 911 -41.57 -8.15 17.79
C GLU A 911 -41.29 -8.44 19.27
N GLY A 912 -40.04 -8.26 19.72
CA GLY A 912 -39.59 -8.44 21.10
C GLY A 912 -39.03 -9.83 21.41
N HIS A 913 -38.84 -10.71 20.41
CA HIS A 913 -38.21 -12.00 20.64
C HIS A 913 -36.70 -11.84 20.78
N VAL A 914 -36.15 -12.40 21.85
CA VAL A 914 -34.72 -12.30 22.17
C VAL A 914 -34.00 -13.53 21.64
N THR A 915 -32.95 -13.33 20.84
CA THR A 915 -32.00 -14.37 20.47
C THR A 915 -30.70 -14.15 21.24
N ARG A 916 -30.29 -15.12 22.05
CA ARG A 916 -29.02 -15.10 22.78
C ARG A 916 -27.96 -15.96 22.09
N TYR A 917 -26.75 -15.42 22.01
CA TYR A 917 -25.57 -16.10 21.50
C TYR A 917 -24.58 -16.33 22.63
N VAL A 918 -24.14 -17.58 22.77
CA VAL A 918 -23.16 -17.99 23.78
C VAL A 918 -21.91 -18.47 23.07
N TYR A 919 -20.78 -17.91 23.49
CA TYR A 919 -19.47 -18.22 22.94
C TYR A 919 -18.62 -18.92 23.98
N ASP A 920 -17.75 -19.80 23.52
CA ASP A 920 -16.63 -20.24 24.33
C ASP A 920 -15.52 -19.17 24.36
N ASP A 921 -14.47 -19.46 25.11
CA ASP A 921 -13.37 -18.53 25.31
C ASP A 921 -12.54 -18.27 24.05
N PHE A 922 -12.47 -19.27 23.16
CA PHE A 922 -11.87 -19.13 21.84
C PHE A 922 -12.69 -18.24 20.90
N GLY A 923 -13.91 -17.86 21.29
CA GLY A 923 -14.82 -17.04 20.49
C GLY A 923 -15.64 -17.80 19.49
N ARG A 924 -15.71 -19.11 19.64
CA ARG A 924 -16.55 -19.96 18.83
C ARG A 924 -17.94 -19.96 19.43
N LYS A 925 -18.95 -19.84 18.58
CA LYS A 925 -20.36 -19.86 18.99
C LYS A 925 -20.73 -21.29 19.41
N VAL A 926 -20.92 -21.54 20.70
CA VAL A 926 -21.21 -22.89 21.23
C VAL A 926 -22.69 -23.12 21.50
N ARG A 927 -23.48 -22.06 21.69
CA ARG A 927 -24.94 -22.17 21.87
C ARG A 927 -25.66 -20.94 21.32
N VAL A 928 -26.83 -21.16 20.74
CA VAL A 928 -27.78 -20.13 20.32
C VAL A 928 -29.13 -20.47 20.93
N VAL A 929 -29.76 -19.50 21.57
CA VAL A 929 -31.10 -19.62 22.16
C VAL A 929 -31.99 -18.63 21.46
N GLN A 930 -32.89 -19.08 20.60
CA GLN A 930 -33.87 -18.24 19.91
C GLN A 930 -35.16 -18.13 20.72
N ASP A 931 -35.77 -16.94 20.69
CA ASP A 931 -36.99 -16.64 21.44
C ASP A 931 -36.84 -16.97 22.94
N GLU A 932 -35.77 -16.43 23.53
CA GLU A 932 -35.46 -16.53 24.95
C GLU A 932 -36.56 -15.83 25.77
N GLY A 933 -37.30 -16.61 26.56
CA GLY A 933 -38.51 -16.16 27.25
C GLY A 933 -39.82 -16.62 26.59
N GLY A 934 -39.76 -17.10 25.34
CA GLY A 934 -40.85 -17.75 24.61
C GLY A 934 -40.59 -19.24 24.42
N LEU A 935 -40.39 -19.68 23.17
CA LEU A 935 -40.16 -21.09 22.81
C LEU A 935 -38.78 -21.63 23.24
N ASN A 936 -37.82 -20.73 23.51
CA ASN A 936 -36.50 -21.08 24.02
C ASN A 936 -35.75 -22.14 23.18
N LEU A 937 -35.82 -21.99 21.86
CA LEU A 937 -35.29 -22.95 20.89
C LEU A 937 -33.76 -22.92 20.93
N THR A 938 -33.15 -24.00 21.41
CA THR A 938 -31.71 -24.05 21.70
C THR A 938 -30.96 -24.90 20.68
N THR A 939 -29.95 -24.32 20.04
CA THR A 939 -29.01 -25.03 19.17
C THR A 939 -27.61 -25.02 19.79
N VAL A 940 -26.95 -26.18 19.87
CA VAL A 940 -25.59 -26.35 20.44
C VAL A 940 -24.61 -26.72 19.34
N TYR A 941 -23.38 -26.20 19.42
CA TYR A 941 -22.29 -26.45 18.48
C TYR A 941 -21.08 -27.03 19.22
N THR A 942 -20.50 -28.10 18.70
CA THR A 942 -19.29 -28.73 19.24
C THR A 942 -18.19 -28.67 18.19
N TYR A 943 -17.00 -28.23 18.61
CA TYR A 943 -15.83 -28.08 17.74
C TYR A 943 -14.69 -29.01 18.18
N ASP A 944 -13.84 -29.41 17.25
CA ASP A 944 -12.53 -30.00 17.57
C ASP A 944 -11.47 -28.91 17.87
N LEU A 945 -10.20 -29.32 18.00
CA LEU A 945 -9.09 -28.38 18.26
C LEU A 945 -8.65 -27.60 17.04
N ASP A 946 -8.92 -28.11 15.84
CA ASP A 946 -8.60 -27.43 14.59
C ASP A 946 -9.66 -26.38 14.23
N ASN A 947 -10.51 -26.03 15.20
CA ASN A 947 -11.62 -25.11 15.04
C ASN A 947 -12.65 -25.58 13.99
N ARG A 948 -12.75 -26.90 13.78
CA ARG A 948 -13.74 -27.50 12.87
C ARG A 948 -14.97 -27.94 13.65
N LEU A 949 -16.16 -27.69 13.09
CA LEU A 949 -17.44 -28.06 13.70
C LEU A 949 -17.64 -29.57 13.58
N ILE A 950 -17.64 -30.32 14.69
CA ILE A 950 -17.79 -31.78 14.70
C ILE A 950 -19.17 -32.27 15.12
N ALA A 951 -19.99 -31.40 15.73
CA ALA A 951 -21.38 -31.71 15.97
C ALA A 951 -22.26 -30.45 16.06
N THR A 952 -23.51 -30.58 15.66
CA THR A 952 -24.60 -29.65 15.99
C THR A 952 -25.75 -30.41 16.63
N GLN A 953 -26.39 -29.81 17.62
CA GLN A 953 -27.64 -30.29 18.18
C GLN A 953 -28.68 -29.20 17.95
N ASP A 954 -29.76 -29.50 17.22
CA ASP A 954 -30.84 -28.55 16.99
C ASP A 954 -31.81 -28.45 18.18
N ALA A 955 -32.78 -27.53 18.08
CA ALA A 955 -33.79 -27.33 19.12
C ALA A 955 -34.75 -28.52 19.34
N ALA A 956 -34.81 -29.46 18.39
CA ALA A 956 -35.55 -30.71 18.55
C ALA A 956 -34.70 -31.79 19.25
N GLY A 957 -33.43 -31.51 19.55
CA GLY A 957 -32.48 -32.42 20.18
C GLY A 957 -31.77 -33.36 19.20
N VAL A 958 -31.99 -33.21 17.88
CA VAL A 958 -31.34 -34.02 16.85
C VAL A 958 -29.87 -33.63 16.77
N VAL A 959 -29.00 -34.62 16.96
CA VAL A 959 -27.54 -34.44 16.87
C VAL A 959 -27.07 -34.84 15.48
N THR A 960 -26.44 -33.90 14.79
CA THR A 960 -25.71 -34.12 13.54
C THR A 960 -24.21 -34.07 13.82
N ARG A 961 -23.46 -35.08 13.40
CA ARG A 961 -22.01 -35.21 13.59
C ARG A 961 -21.28 -35.11 12.25
N TYR A 962 -20.08 -34.56 12.27
CA TYR A 962 -19.24 -34.38 11.09
C TYR A 962 -17.87 -35.03 11.31
N GLU A 963 -17.37 -35.72 10.29
CA GLU A 963 -16.02 -36.29 10.26
C GLU A 963 -15.22 -35.64 9.13
N TYR A 964 -13.93 -35.43 9.38
CA TYR A 964 -13.02 -34.74 8.47
C TYR A 964 -11.77 -35.57 8.21
N ASP A 965 -11.22 -35.46 7.01
CA ASP A 965 -9.90 -36.01 6.68
C ASP A 965 -8.74 -35.11 7.18
N SER A 966 -7.50 -35.53 6.90
CA SER A 966 -6.26 -34.83 7.25
C SER A 966 -6.07 -33.50 6.51
N TRP A 967 -6.80 -33.27 5.42
CA TRP A 967 -6.84 -32.01 4.68
C TRP A 967 -7.97 -31.08 5.15
N GLY A 968 -8.75 -31.49 6.16
CA GLY A 968 -9.87 -30.71 6.69
C GLY A 968 -11.14 -30.77 5.85
N ARG A 969 -11.22 -31.72 4.90
CA ARG A 969 -12.41 -31.93 4.05
C ARG A 969 -13.37 -32.86 4.77
N ARG A 970 -14.67 -32.61 4.65
CA ARG A 970 -15.71 -33.34 5.38
C ARG A 970 -16.04 -34.66 4.70
N ILE A 971 -15.63 -35.78 5.28
CA ILE A 971 -15.80 -37.13 4.70
C ILE A 971 -17.08 -37.83 5.14
N ALA A 972 -17.68 -37.41 6.27
CA ALA A 972 -18.96 -37.94 6.71
C ALA A 972 -19.81 -36.89 7.42
N GLU A 973 -21.12 -37.04 7.27
CA GLU A 973 -22.16 -36.35 8.01
C GLU A 973 -23.19 -37.38 8.49
N GLY A 974 -23.41 -37.47 9.80
CA GLY A 974 -24.33 -38.45 10.38
C GLY A 974 -25.34 -37.78 11.31
N ARG A 975 -26.64 -38.06 11.13
CA ARG A 975 -27.71 -37.60 12.05
C ARG A 975 -28.58 -38.75 12.52
N VAL A 976 -29.11 -38.64 13.73
CA VAL A 976 -30.08 -39.60 14.27
C VAL A 976 -31.48 -39.00 14.23
N VAL A 977 -32.34 -39.52 13.36
CA VAL A 977 -33.74 -39.10 13.24
C VAL A 977 -34.62 -40.32 13.52
N ASP A 978 -35.56 -40.20 14.48
CA ASP A 978 -36.46 -41.29 14.90
C ASP A 978 -35.75 -42.63 15.24
N GLY A 979 -34.51 -42.56 15.76
CA GLY A 979 -33.69 -43.72 16.10
C GLY A 979 -32.98 -44.39 14.92
N GLN A 980 -33.10 -43.85 13.71
CA GLN A 980 -32.31 -44.28 12.54
C GLN A 980 -31.09 -43.38 12.37
N VAL A 981 -29.93 -43.99 12.13
CA VAL A 981 -28.70 -43.29 11.76
C VAL A 981 -28.73 -43.06 10.25
N LEU A 982 -28.86 -41.80 9.85
CA LEU A 982 -28.76 -41.37 8.46
C LEU A 982 -27.35 -40.83 8.26
N THR A 983 -26.57 -41.49 7.39
CA THR A 983 -25.18 -41.11 7.12
C THR A 983 -25.02 -40.74 5.66
N VAL A 984 -24.38 -39.61 5.42
CA VAL A 984 -23.88 -39.19 4.11
C VAL A 984 -22.36 -39.26 4.17
N THR A 985 -21.74 -39.90 3.17
CA THR A 985 -20.27 -39.97 3.07
C THR A 985 -19.82 -39.37 1.77
N ALA A 986 -18.64 -38.74 1.75
CA ALA A 986 -18.01 -38.22 0.54
C ALA A 986 -16.55 -38.68 0.46
N THR A 987 -16.10 -39.01 -0.74
CA THR A 987 -14.69 -39.13 -1.08
C THR A 987 -14.29 -38.01 -2.03
N TYR A 988 -13.03 -37.64 -1.99
CA TYR A 988 -12.49 -36.52 -2.73
C TYR A 988 -11.28 -36.97 -3.56
N ASP A 989 -11.10 -36.37 -4.73
CA ASP A 989 -9.84 -36.46 -5.47
C ASP A 989 -8.76 -35.59 -4.79
N LEU A 990 -7.58 -35.55 -5.40
CA LEU A 990 -6.46 -34.74 -4.90
C LEU A 990 -6.62 -33.22 -5.13
N ALA A 991 -7.48 -32.81 -6.07
CA ALA A 991 -7.84 -31.41 -6.28
C ALA A 991 -8.89 -30.91 -5.25
N GLY A 992 -9.43 -31.81 -4.42
CA GLY A 992 -10.45 -31.49 -3.42
C GLY A 992 -11.88 -31.55 -3.96
N GLN A 993 -12.08 -32.09 -5.16
CA GLN A 993 -13.39 -32.27 -5.79
C GLN A 993 -14.02 -33.57 -5.32
N VAL A 994 -15.35 -33.61 -5.22
CA VAL A 994 -16.08 -34.80 -4.73
C VAL A 994 -16.11 -35.86 -5.83
N VAL A 995 -15.50 -37.02 -5.59
CA VAL A 995 -15.47 -38.14 -6.56
C VAL A 995 -16.62 -39.11 -6.33
N SER A 996 -17.01 -39.31 -5.08
CA SER A 996 -18.13 -40.17 -4.73
C SER A 996 -18.86 -39.59 -3.54
N GLN A 997 -20.19 -39.64 -3.59
CA GLN A 997 -21.06 -39.29 -2.48
C GLN A 997 -22.10 -40.39 -2.28
N THR A 998 -22.23 -40.86 -1.05
CA THR A 998 -23.30 -41.78 -0.66
C THR A 998 -24.34 -41.01 0.12
N ASP A 999 -25.60 -41.01 -0.33
CA ASP A 999 -26.70 -40.33 0.35
C ASP A 999 -27.24 -41.12 1.56
N GLU A 1000 -28.18 -40.53 2.29
CA GLU A 1000 -28.82 -41.13 3.47
C GLU A 1000 -29.62 -42.42 3.18
N ARG A 1001 -29.89 -42.72 1.90
CA ARG A 1001 -30.57 -43.94 1.44
C ARG A 1001 -29.59 -44.99 0.92
N GLY A 1002 -28.29 -44.72 0.93
CA GLY A 1002 -27.24 -45.57 0.39
C GLY A 1002 -27.08 -45.49 -1.13
N SER A 1003 -27.71 -44.52 -1.80
CA SER A 1003 -27.50 -44.29 -3.23
C SER A 1003 -26.16 -43.60 -3.44
N ILE A 1004 -25.36 -44.13 -4.36
CA ILE A 1004 -24.02 -43.62 -4.65
C ILE A 1004 -24.09 -42.74 -5.89
N THR A 1005 -23.55 -41.53 -5.80
CA THR A 1005 -23.33 -40.65 -6.95
C THR A 1005 -21.82 -40.50 -7.13
N THR A 1006 -21.30 -40.85 -8.29
CA THR A 1006 -19.89 -40.65 -8.63
C THR A 1006 -19.75 -39.57 -9.69
N HIS A 1007 -18.70 -38.77 -9.56
CA HIS A 1007 -18.36 -37.69 -10.48
C HIS A 1007 -16.98 -37.96 -11.07
N GLU A 1008 -16.86 -37.80 -12.39
CA GLU A 1008 -15.59 -37.80 -13.10
C GLU A 1008 -15.37 -36.37 -13.64
N TYR A 1009 -14.16 -35.86 -13.41
CA TYR A 1009 -13.75 -34.53 -13.82
C TYR A 1009 -12.63 -34.66 -14.85
N ASP A 1010 -12.60 -33.73 -15.81
CA ASP A 1010 -11.43 -33.58 -16.66
C ASP A 1010 -10.28 -32.83 -15.96
N ALA A 1011 -9.21 -32.66 -16.72
CA ALA A 1011 -8.00 -31.94 -16.34
C ALA A 1011 -8.19 -30.57 -15.73
N LEU A 1012 -9.22 -29.87 -16.20
CA LEU A 1012 -9.51 -28.49 -15.87
C LEU A 1012 -10.45 -28.40 -14.66
N GLY A 1013 -10.76 -29.54 -14.01
CA GLY A 1013 -11.70 -29.64 -12.92
C GLY A 1013 -13.16 -29.54 -13.35
N ARG A 1014 -13.46 -29.82 -14.62
CA ARG A 1014 -14.83 -29.74 -15.16
C ARG A 1014 -15.48 -31.12 -15.09
N GLU A 1015 -16.70 -31.21 -14.58
CA GLU A 1015 -17.42 -32.47 -14.48
C GLU A 1015 -17.78 -32.98 -15.88
N VAL A 1016 -17.14 -34.06 -16.34
CA VAL A 1016 -17.37 -34.68 -17.66
C VAL A 1016 -18.34 -35.84 -17.59
N ARG A 1017 -18.54 -36.42 -16.40
CA ARG A 1017 -19.50 -37.51 -16.23
C ARG A 1017 -20.01 -37.58 -14.80
N THR A 1018 -21.29 -37.85 -14.67
CA THR A 1018 -21.93 -38.21 -13.40
C THR A 1018 -22.58 -39.58 -13.55
N VAL A 1019 -22.42 -40.46 -12.56
CA VAL A 1019 -23.15 -41.72 -12.48
C VAL A 1019 -23.92 -41.74 -11.18
N GLN A 1020 -25.25 -41.83 -11.29
CA GLN A 1020 -26.13 -41.99 -10.13
C GLN A 1020 -26.59 -43.45 -10.04
N ASP A 1021 -26.10 -44.17 -9.04
CA ASP A 1021 -26.48 -45.54 -8.78
C ASP A 1021 -27.65 -45.64 -7.78
N VAL A 1022 -28.85 -45.31 -8.27
CA VAL A 1022 -30.09 -45.49 -7.51
C VAL A 1022 -30.58 -46.93 -7.67
N GLY A 1023 -30.24 -47.79 -6.70
CA GLY A 1023 -30.72 -49.18 -6.68
C GLY A 1023 -30.15 -50.08 -7.79
N GLY A 1024 -28.93 -49.83 -8.27
CA GLY A 1024 -28.25 -50.61 -9.31
C GLY A 1024 -28.44 -50.08 -10.73
N LEU A 1025 -29.11 -48.94 -10.91
CA LEU A 1025 -29.50 -48.41 -12.21
C LEU A 1025 -28.37 -47.72 -12.99
N ASN A 1026 -27.28 -47.31 -12.33
CA ASN A 1026 -26.10 -46.67 -12.96
C ASN A 1026 -26.47 -45.57 -13.99
N LEU A 1027 -27.36 -44.66 -13.60
CA LEU A 1027 -27.85 -43.59 -14.47
C LEU A 1027 -26.70 -42.64 -14.81
N THR A 1028 -26.20 -42.72 -16.04
CA THR A 1028 -25.00 -42.00 -16.49
C THR A 1028 -25.37 -40.75 -17.29
N THR A 1029 -24.83 -39.61 -16.90
CA THR A 1029 -24.89 -38.34 -17.66
C THR A 1029 -23.48 -37.97 -18.10
N VAL A 1030 -23.29 -37.54 -19.35
CA VAL A 1030 -21.99 -37.13 -19.90
C VAL A 1030 -22.06 -35.68 -20.38
N TYR A 1031 -21.00 -34.92 -20.13
CA TYR A 1031 -20.87 -33.51 -20.47
C TYR A 1031 -19.66 -33.27 -21.37
N THR A 1032 -19.84 -32.45 -22.39
CA THR A 1032 -18.76 -31.99 -23.29
C THR A 1032 -18.72 -30.47 -23.23
N TYR A 1033 -17.53 -29.93 -23.03
CA TYR A 1033 -17.31 -28.48 -22.94
C TYR A 1033 -16.46 -27.98 -24.11
N ASP A 1034 -16.64 -26.72 -24.48
CA ASP A 1034 -15.69 -26.02 -25.35
C ASP A 1034 -14.43 -25.59 -24.56
N LEU A 1035 -13.56 -24.84 -25.24
CA LEU A 1035 -12.30 -24.39 -24.65
C LEU A 1035 -12.46 -23.20 -23.66
N TYR A 1036 -13.61 -22.52 -23.68
CA TYR A 1036 -13.96 -21.40 -22.80
C TYR A 1036 -14.71 -21.85 -21.54
N ASN A 1037 -14.81 -23.17 -21.33
CA ASN A 1037 -15.55 -23.78 -20.22
C ASN A 1037 -17.08 -23.67 -20.35
N ASN A 1038 -17.59 -23.45 -21.57
CA ASN A 1038 -19.02 -23.52 -21.82
C ASN A 1038 -19.42 -24.97 -22.13
N LEU A 1039 -20.53 -25.43 -21.55
CA LEU A 1039 -21.09 -26.75 -21.82
C LEU A 1039 -21.70 -26.76 -23.23
N ILE A 1040 -21.16 -27.52 -24.19
CA ILE A 1040 -21.65 -27.58 -25.58
C ILE A 1040 -22.51 -28.80 -25.89
N GLU A 1041 -22.36 -29.90 -25.13
CA GLU A 1041 -23.19 -31.08 -25.25
C GLU A 1041 -23.43 -31.72 -23.87
N MET A 1042 -24.67 -32.13 -23.61
CA MET A 1042 -25.02 -33.00 -22.48
C MET A 1042 -25.82 -34.19 -22.99
N ARG A 1043 -25.45 -35.38 -22.53
CA ARG A 1043 -26.13 -36.64 -22.84
C ARG A 1043 -26.69 -37.22 -21.55
N ASP A 1044 -28.02 -37.31 -21.46
CA ASP A 1044 -28.70 -37.84 -20.29
C ASP A 1044 -28.64 -39.39 -20.20
N PRO A 1045 -29.12 -40.00 -19.10
CA PRO A 1045 -29.13 -41.47 -18.95
C PRO A 1045 -30.01 -42.21 -19.97
N ARG A 1046 -30.88 -41.51 -20.70
CA ARG A 1046 -31.69 -42.06 -21.80
C ARG A 1046 -31.01 -41.90 -23.15
N SER A 1047 -29.76 -41.44 -23.17
CA SER A 1047 -28.98 -41.09 -24.36
C SER A 1047 -29.56 -39.94 -25.19
N THR A 1048 -30.49 -39.15 -24.62
CA THR A 1048 -30.99 -37.93 -25.25
C THR A 1048 -29.90 -36.86 -25.19
N VAL A 1049 -29.58 -36.28 -26.34
CA VAL A 1049 -28.55 -35.26 -26.48
C VAL A 1049 -29.18 -33.87 -26.43
N THR A 1050 -28.62 -33.00 -25.59
CA THR A 1050 -28.89 -31.56 -25.58
C THR A 1050 -27.61 -30.83 -26.00
N ALA A 1051 -27.69 -30.02 -27.05
CA ALA A 1051 -26.57 -29.22 -27.54
C ALA A 1051 -26.79 -27.72 -27.21
N TYR A 1052 -25.70 -27.00 -26.95
CA TYR A 1052 -25.71 -25.59 -26.58
C TYR A 1052 -24.74 -24.79 -27.47
N GLU A 1053 -25.14 -23.59 -27.86
CA GLU A 1053 -24.32 -22.65 -28.63
C GLU A 1053 -24.28 -21.30 -27.93
N TYR A 1054 -23.12 -20.66 -27.92
CA TYR A 1054 -22.85 -19.43 -27.19
C TYR A 1054 -22.41 -18.33 -28.16
N ASP A 1055 -22.69 -17.08 -27.81
CA ASP A 1055 -22.11 -15.93 -28.49
C ASP A 1055 -20.68 -15.62 -28.00
N ASP A 1056 -20.11 -14.59 -28.60
CA ASP A 1056 -18.79 -14.06 -28.31
C ASP A 1056 -18.62 -13.56 -26.85
N LEU A 1057 -19.69 -13.38 -26.08
CA LEU A 1057 -19.60 -13.05 -24.66
C LEU A 1057 -19.82 -14.27 -23.76
N ASN A 1058 -19.72 -15.49 -24.32
CA ASN A 1058 -20.05 -16.75 -23.67
C ASN A 1058 -21.50 -16.80 -23.14
N ARG A 1059 -22.43 -16.11 -23.81
CA ARG A 1059 -23.86 -16.14 -23.45
C ARG A 1059 -24.58 -17.15 -24.33
N LEU A 1060 -25.42 -18.00 -23.74
CA LEU A 1060 -26.17 -19.03 -24.45
C LEU A 1060 -27.14 -18.42 -25.47
N ILE A 1061 -26.91 -18.61 -26.77
CA ILE A 1061 -27.79 -18.14 -27.85
C ILE A 1061 -28.67 -19.23 -28.44
N ARG A 1062 -28.32 -20.51 -28.25
CA ARG A 1062 -29.13 -21.62 -28.73
C ARG A 1062 -29.01 -22.84 -27.83
N GLU A 1063 -30.16 -23.43 -27.48
CA GLU A 1063 -30.26 -24.73 -26.82
C GLU A 1063 -31.09 -25.64 -27.73
N THR A 1064 -30.56 -26.83 -28.05
CA THR A 1064 -31.25 -27.83 -28.88
C THR A 1064 -31.41 -29.11 -28.09
N ARG A 1065 -32.62 -29.40 -27.62
CA ARG A 1065 -32.94 -30.66 -26.93
C ARG A 1065 -33.34 -31.74 -27.92
N ASP A 1066 -32.89 -32.96 -27.66
CA ASP A 1066 -33.16 -34.14 -28.48
C ASP A 1066 -32.72 -33.93 -29.93
N VAL A 1067 -31.43 -33.61 -30.12
CA VAL A 1067 -30.80 -33.28 -31.42
C VAL A 1067 -31.11 -34.35 -32.49
N GLY A 1068 -31.14 -35.63 -32.10
CA GLY A 1068 -31.42 -36.76 -33.00
C GLY A 1068 -32.90 -37.12 -33.15
N GLY A 1069 -33.80 -36.49 -32.38
CA GLY A 1069 -35.23 -36.78 -32.34
C GLY A 1069 -36.08 -35.57 -32.70
N LEU A 1070 -36.77 -34.99 -31.72
CA LEU A 1070 -37.69 -33.86 -31.91
C LEU A 1070 -36.97 -32.55 -32.27
N ASN A 1071 -35.66 -32.44 -32.02
CA ASN A 1071 -34.84 -31.29 -32.35
C ASN A 1071 -35.47 -29.97 -31.86
N LEU A 1072 -35.82 -29.93 -30.57
CA LEU A 1072 -36.53 -28.82 -29.95
C LEU A 1072 -35.54 -27.67 -29.71
N VAL A 1073 -35.61 -26.63 -30.53
CA VAL A 1073 -34.69 -25.49 -30.50
C VAL A 1073 -35.29 -24.35 -29.68
N THR A 1074 -34.57 -23.91 -28.66
CA THR A 1074 -34.80 -22.63 -27.99
C THR A 1074 -33.67 -21.67 -28.35
N ALA A 1075 -33.99 -20.45 -28.79
CA ALA A 1075 -32.99 -19.45 -29.17
C ALA A 1075 -33.13 -18.19 -28.32
N TYR A 1076 -32.01 -17.54 -28.03
CA TYR A 1076 -31.94 -16.38 -27.14
C TYR A 1076 -31.24 -15.20 -27.85
N GLU A 1077 -31.78 -14.00 -27.67
CA GLU A 1077 -31.15 -12.74 -28.08
C GLU A 1077 -30.88 -11.89 -26.84
N TYR A 1078 -29.75 -11.18 -26.81
CA TYR A 1078 -29.36 -10.31 -25.71
C TYR A 1078 -29.00 -8.91 -26.21
N ASP A 1079 -29.22 -7.90 -25.38
CA ASP A 1079 -28.66 -6.57 -25.59
C ASP A 1079 -27.18 -6.50 -25.13
N ALA A 1080 -26.57 -5.32 -25.24
CA ALA A 1080 -25.18 -5.10 -24.82
C ALA A 1080 -24.99 -5.14 -23.28
N LEU A 1081 -26.07 -5.00 -22.52
CA LEU A 1081 -26.13 -5.14 -21.05
C LEU A 1081 -26.12 -6.60 -20.60
N GLY A 1082 -26.40 -7.54 -21.51
CA GLY A 1082 -26.63 -8.95 -21.17
C GLY A 1082 -28.06 -9.26 -20.78
N ASN A 1083 -29.00 -8.31 -20.92
CA ASN A 1083 -30.41 -8.60 -20.72
C ASN A 1083 -30.95 -9.38 -21.92
N GLN A 1084 -31.72 -10.43 -21.66
CA GLN A 1084 -32.32 -11.27 -22.70
C GLN A 1084 -33.48 -10.52 -23.40
N THR A 1085 -33.24 -9.98 -24.59
CA THR A 1085 -34.21 -9.19 -25.37
C THR A 1085 -35.19 -10.04 -26.16
N ALA A 1086 -34.85 -11.31 -26.45
CA ALA A 1086 -35.80 -12.26 -27.01
C ALA A 1086 -35.52 -13.69 -26.56
N ILE A 1087 -36.58 -14.48 -26.45
CA ILE A 1087 -36.52 -15.94 -26.43
C ILE A 1087 -37.50 -16.49 -27.46
N THR A 1088 -37.02 -17.40 -28.30
CA THR A 1088 -37.83 -18.15 -29.27
C THR A 1088 -37.96 -19.57 -28.76
N MET A 1089 -39.17 -19.99 -28.43
CA MET A 1089 -39.47 -21.33 -27.94
C MET A 1089 -39.51 -22.36 -29.09
N PRO A 1090 -39.44 -23.67 -28.81
CA PRO A 1090 -39.46 -24.71 -29.84
C PRO A 1090 -40.70 -24.74 -30.74
N ASP A 1091 -41.81 -24.18 -30.28
CA ASP A 1091 -43.06 -24.03 -31.04
C ASP A 1091 -43.08 -22.79 -31.96
N GLY A 1092 -42.00 -22.00 -31.96
CA GLY A 1092 -41.83 -20.78 -32.74
C GLY A 1092 -42.38 -19.52 -32.08
N ILE A 1093 -42.94 -19.61 -30.87
CA ILE A 1093 -43.40 -18.42 -30.12
C ILE A 1093 -42.20 -17.59 -29.71
N VAL A 1094 -42.22 -16.30 -30.05
CA VAL A 1094 -41.18 -15.34 -29.67
C VAL A 1094 -41.71 -14.45 -28.55
N LYS A 1095 -40.99 -14.41 -27.43
CA LYS A 1095 -41.18 -13.44 -26.36
C LYS A 1095 -40.06 -12.41 -26.41
N ARG A 1096 -40.41 -11.17 -26.72
CA ARG A 1096 -39.48 -10.02 -26.76
C ARG A 1096 -39.62 -9.19 -25.49
N THR A 1097 -38.51 -8.73 -24.93
CA THR A 1097 -38.48 -7.91 -23.73
C THR A 1097 -37.63 -6.67 -23.97
N GLU A 1098 -38.21 -5.50 -23.70
CA GLU A 1098 -37.51 -4.23 -23.63
C GLU A 1098 -37.27 -3.88 -22.18
N TYR A 1099 -36.04 -3.50 -21.86
CA TYR A 1099 -35.62 -3.17 -20.51
C TYR A 1099 -35.52 -1.66 -20.31
N ASN A 1100 -35.53 -1.19 -19.07
CA ASN A 1100 -35.01 0.11 -18.70
C ASN A 1100 -33.46 0.05 -18.55
N GLY A 1101 -32.79 1.16 -18.23
CA GLY A 1101 -31.33 1.20 -18.07
C GLY A 1101 -30.86 0.52 -16.80
N PHE A 1102 -31.75 0.36 -15.82
CA PHE A 1102 -31.55 -0.51 -14.65
C PHE A 1102 -31.69 -2.00 -14.97
N GLY A 1103 -31.91 -2.40 -16.23
CA GLY A 1103 -32.12 -3.80 -16.61
C GLY A 1103 -33.50 -4.36 -16.21
N LEU A 1104 -34.47 -3.51 -15.87
CA LEU A 1104 -35.82 -3.92 -15.50
C LEU A 1104 -36.75 -3.98 -16.72
N PRO A 1105 -37.58 -5.01 -16.90
CA PRO A 1105 -38.44 -5.12 -18.08
C PRO A 1105 -39.52 -4.03 -18.08
N VAL A 1106 -39.57 -3.15 -19.08
CA VAL A 1106 -40.61 -2.11 -19.23
C VAL A 1106 -41.71 -2.50 -20.22
N ARG A 1107 -41.39 -3.37 -21.18
CA ARG A 1107 -42.35 -3.88 -22.16
C ARG A 1107 -42.01 -5.31 -22.54
N VAL A 1108 -42.96 -6.22 -22.40
CA VAL A 1108 -42.86 -7.63 -22.79
C VAL A 1108 -43.90 -7.91 -23.86
N ILE A 1109 -43.47 -8.43 -25.01
CA ILE A 1109 -44.33 -8.77 -26.15
C ILE A 1109 -44.25 -10.28 -26.34
N GLU A 1110 -45.38 -10.97 -26.23
CA GLU A 1110 -45.49 -12.40 -26.52
C GLU A 1110 -46.27 -12.60 -27.81
N ASP A 1111 -45.60 -13.12 -28.84
CA ASP A 1111 -46.16 -13.26 -30.18
C ASP A 1111 -46.65 -14.68 -30.46
N ALA A 1112 -47.66 -15.11 -29.70
CA ALA A 1112 -48.36 -16.37 -29.95
C ALA A 1112 -49.26 -16.25 -31.19
N GLY A 1113 -48.70 -16.48 -32.38
CA GLY A 1113 -49.44 -16.53 -33.65
C GLY A 1113 -49.71 -15.18 -34.33
N GLY A 1114 -48.89 -14.15 -34.12
CA GLY A 1114 -49.06 -12.82 -34.74
C GLY A 1114 -49.96 -11.87 -33.95
N LEU A 1115 -50.31 -12.22 -32.71
CA LEU A 1115 -51.27 -11.48 -31.88
C LEU A 1115 -50.63 -10.37 -31.04
N GLY A 1116 -49.31 -10.40 -30.85
CA GLY A 1116 -48.55 -9.33 -30.19
C GLY A 1116 -49.08 -8.93 -28.80
N TYR A 1117 -49.23 -9.89 -27.88
CA TYR A 1117 -49.70 -9.61 -26.51
C TYR A 1117 -48.67 -8.77 -25.75
N VAL A 1118 -49.00 -7.53 -25.41
CA VAL A 1118 -48.07 -6.58 -24.78
C VAL A 1118 -48.39 -6.41 -23.30
N THR A 1119 -47.41 -6.66 -22.43
CA THR A 1119 -47.45 -6.29 -21.01
C THR A 1119 -46.45 -5.15 -20.74
N THR A 1120 -46.85 -4.08 -20.05
CA THR A 1120 -45.97 -2.97 -19.68
C THR A 1120 -45.84 -2.80 -18.17
N TYR A 1121 -44.67 -2.32 -17.73
CA TYR A 1121 -44.32 -2.14 -16.32
C TYR A 1121 -43.83 -0.71 -16.06
N GLU A 1122 -44.21 -0.16 -14.92
CA GLU A 1122 -43.63 1.06 -14.33
C GLU A 1122 -43.09 0.72 -12.94
N TYR A 1123 -41.94 1.30 -12.57
CA TYR A 1123 -41.21 0.97 -11.34
C TYR A 1123 -41.10 2.17 -10.39
N GLY A 1124 -41.02 1.90 -9.09
CA GLY A 1124 -40.81 2.88 -8.03
C GLY A 1124 -39.33 3.04 -7.63
N GLY A 1125 -39.08 3.83 -6.58
CA GLY A 1125 -37.73 4.17 -6.10
C GLY A 1125 -36.88 3.00 -5.59
N GLU A 1126 -37.53 1.90 -5.16
CA GLU A 1126 -36.87 0.63 -4.76
C GLU A 1126 -36.81 -0.40 -5.90
N LEU A 1127 -36.94 0.03 -7.16
CA LEU A 1127 -36.92 -0.85 -8.34
C LEU A 1127 -38.03 -1.92 -8.37
N GLN A 1128 -39.05 -1.78 -7.52
CA GLN A 1128 -40.24 -2.64 -7.48
C GLN A 1128 -41.33 -2.15 -8.44
N PRO A 1129 -42.14 -3.02 -9.07
CA PRO A 1129 -43.19 -2.60 -9.99
C PRO A 1129 -44.32 -1.89 -9.24
N VAL A 1130 -44.65 -0.65 -9.62
CA VAL A 1130 -45.77 0.13 -9.06
C VAL A 1130 -47.02 0.06 -9.92
N ARG A 1131 -46.86 -0.29 -11.20
CA ARG A 1131 -47.96 -0.46 -12.14
C ARG A 1131 -47.62 -1.49 -13.21
N VAL A 1132 -48.55 -2.39 -13.47
CA VAL A 1132 -48.46 -3.38 -14.55
C VAL A 1132 -49.72 -3.30 -15.39
N THR A 1133 -49.56 -3.18 -16.71
CA THR A 1133 -50.67 -3.26 -17.67
C THR A 1133 -50.55 -4.56 -18.44
N ASP A 1134 -51.51 -5.48 -18.29
CA ASP A 1134 -51.50 -6.76 -19.00
C ASP A 1134 -51.90 -6.62 -20.48
N ALA A 1135 -51.80 -7.72 -21.22
CA ALA A 1135 -52.12 -7.76 -22.65
C ALA A 1135 -53.59 -7.49 -23.00
N ASN A 1136 -54.50 -7.56 -22.02
CA ASN A 1136 -55.91 -7.19 -22.19
C ASN A 1136 -56.17 -5.71 -21.86
N GLY A 1137 -55.14 -4.96 -21.44
CA GLY A 1137 -55.25 -3.58 -20.99
C GLY A 1137 -55.68 -3.44 -19.53
N ASN A 1138 -55.74 -4.52 -18.75
CA ASN A 1138 -56.04 -4.43 -17.32
C ASN A 1138 -54.84 -3.85 -16.59
N VAL A 1139 -55.09 -2.90 -15.69
CA VAL A 1139 -54.04 -2.22 -14.93
C VAL A 1139 -54.08 -2.68 -13.47
N THR A 1140 -53.00 -3.28 -13.01
CA THR A 1140 -52.73 -3.57 -11.60
C THR A 1140 -51.79 -2.51 -11.04
N ARG A 1141 -52.09 -1.96 -9.86
CA ARG A 1141 -51.23 -1.00 -9.14
C ARG A 1141 -50.80 -1.60 -7.82
N TYR A 1142 -49.54 -1.41 -7.47
CA TYR A 1142 -48.93 -1.89 -6.23
C TYR A 1142 -48.55 -0.70 -5.36
N THR A 1143 -48.82 -0.81 -4.06
CA THR A 1143 -48.35 0.12 -3.03
C THR A 1143 -47.54 -0.67 -2.04
N TYR A 1144 -46.36 -0.20 -1.69
CA TYR A 1144 -45.48 -0.92 -0.78
C TYR A 1144 -45.47 -0.21 0.57
N THR A 1145 -45.48 -0.99 1.65
CA THR A 1145 -45.09 -0.52 2.98
C THR A 1145 -43.62 -0.05 2.97
N PRO A 1146 -43.18 0.74 3.96
CA PRO A 1146 -41.77 1.12 4.07
C PRO A 1146 -40.77 -0.04 4.20
N LEU A 1147 -41.25 -1.26 4.54
CA LEU A 1147 -40.44 -2.49 4.57
C LEU A 1147 -40.53 -3.31 3.25
N GLY A 1148 -41.11 -2.75 2.19
CA GLY A 1148 -41.21 -3.41 0.88
C GLY A 1148 -42.31 -4.47 0.76
N ARG A 1149 -43.24 -4.58 1.73
CA ARG A 1149 -44.41 -5.49 1.63
C ARG A 1149 -45.52 -4.85 0.79
N VAL A 1150 -46.09 -5.60 -0.16
CA VAL A 1150 -47.21 -5.21 -1.06
C VAL A 1150 -48.54 -5.08 -0.33
#